data_AF-W6Y6K1-F1
#
_entry.id   AF-W6Y6K1-F1
#
_cell.length_a   1.000
_cell.length_b   1.000
_cell.length_c   1.000
_cell.angle_alpha   90.00
_cell.angle_beta   90.00
_cell.angle_gamma   90.00
#
_symmetry.space_group_name_H-M   'P 1'
#
loop_
_entity.id
_entity.type
_entity.pdbx_description
1 polymer ?
#
loop_
_entity_poly.entity_id
_entity_poly.type
_entity_poly.pdbx_seq_one_letter_code
_entity_poly.pdbx_strand_id
1 'polypeptide(L)'
;MSNKLLPIKEDAELKGHITRFARKTFKHGLHRAAAKEWYNLQRLSKEEDHPHLMVALGAYWHSSHFFILQEEAEQSLHDYLKDPSNAFESQELWTQMQGIAEGLSTLHKLYKGTKIAYHQDLKPENILTVKRKLNIADFGLLELKPITLPGDTDMTGIPNNHVTGCIMSEVATCDIQGTQGASDYKNARIADGPSGRGPQRFFRGQQVKDAVVRMHTQLYDHVQSVIPTNGDLNMQFQRTFYSKEFFGLLNRMFKRNRSSADLLDIPGEEIPLNAAQVAEILKELRVEGLPATLVDNGVKHLNFDQSLQDAERLELLMGECLIGFAEILNGRNRARFPAITVNNLKQYVVNLQHTQHAERQQQGLVRVDPFLKRFGEFGELVATLPRSQEIMGFIWGPVKFLLETTNTCMDAFNGILAIYGQIGRAQLSLSTYKELFQSEPSLTEILIAAYSEIIQVNRLLVSYFQQRFWTELFATAWKRHKSSLTAIISRMMSRLKLVDGRTSVDQFHSFGINSPHEEEAMNDASDGQNLVRRYAVYAWIKPTDMENEQEYLRRIRVAYPGTCRWLLHNMAFQEWFGEQSDTLAIPKVLWLNGKPGSGKTVLASLVIKEAKKLESSPKVLFFYFKQEDSDRNNFLSLARTLLAQIVEKTPHTLDYFYSRCCSSGSAVLTSRPLIEELLKFALTSCESTYFERGDIVSWFRYLVENGHPEDRDGIHCMFISQHHCARKDYRDLPSITADTGKNEEDVEAFCKVQAERLVPKFQVEEDYTHEIAQRVSAADAGVFLFAHLVWINIHSQSSQENLDREMETFETDLNNLDKARIMRTIENKPVTPQRQEALLLLGWLVCAKRSLKMHETQTMRSFNVDERAVGFERGQFRVHPKDLCESLVDVQEDGSIELVHMTARMYLAKSGFIDVTARALQMATLCIDYLNLPSFQDPSENQVLAREYGFMEYSILYWLRHLEASMSSAPPDQFNPYRDLMESLEVMVEQYRNKPAVSVASHFNHRQSFAKLQPALVLTDKEPKHFGDVRLEERALKFAGVVKAVRRCIETYVSHSPNPDMAGLSDMYSCNLFRCPRFSCRYSTNGFSTLEEREKYVERHERPSRCTDEHCRGSQIGFATQAQLTRQLKENHPDMTEL
;
A
#
# COMPACT_ATOMS: atom_id res chain seq x y z
N MET A 1 3.25 -16.23 3.64
CA MET A 1 2.18 -15.63 2.79
C MET A 1 1.74 -14.34 3.45
N SER A 2 2.04 -13.19 2.85
CA SER A 2 1.79 -11.87 3.44
C SER A 2 0.32 -11.45 3.26
N ASN A 3 -0.40 -11.30 4.38
CA ASN A 3 -1.74 -10.69 4.43
C ASN A 3 -1.66 -9.17 4.22
N LYS A 4 -1.26 -8.73 3.02
CA LYS A 4 -1.52 -7.36 2.56
C LYS A 4 -2.70 -7.41 1.62
N LEU A 5 -3.84 -6.90 2.08
CA LEU A 5 -4.81 -6.26 1.20
C LEU A 5 -4.05 -5.19 0.41
N LEU A 6 -3.88 -5.41 -0.89
CA LEU A 6 -3.34 -4.37 -1.77
C LEU A 6 -4.47 -3.36 -2.02
N PRO A 7 -4.17 -2.05 -2.01
CA PRO A 7 -5.16 -1.05 -2.39
C PRO A 7 -5.60 -1.32 -3.84
N ILE A 8 -6.90 -1.14 -4.07
CA ILE A 8 -7.48 -1.04 -5.42
C ILE A 8 -6.67 0.05 -6.15
N LYS A 9 -6.10 -0.27 -7.32
CA LYS A 9 -5.48 0.74 -8.19
C LYS A 9 -6.56 1.78 -8.49
N GLU A 10 -6.36 3.02 -8.05
CA GLU A 10 -7.09 4.17 -8.59
C GLU A 10 -6.50 4.45 -9.98
N ASP A 11 -6.92 3.67 -10.98
CA ASP A 11 -6.69 3.98 -12.39
C ASP A 11 -7.65 5.09 -12.81
N ALA A 12 -7.08 6.18 -13.33
CA ALA A 12 -7.77 7.42 -13.70
C ALA A 12 -8.75 7.28 -14.88
N GLU A 13 -8.95 6.08 -15.42
CA GLU A 13 -9.95 5.79 -16.48
C GLU A 13 -11.30 5.30 -15.93
N LEU A 14 -11.44 5.10 -14.62
CA LEU A 14 -12.71 4.69 -13.98
C LEU A 14 -13.67 5.85 -13.69
N LYS A 15 -13.74 6.85 -14.57
CA LYS A 15 -14.80 7.87 -14.60
C LYS A 15 -16.13 7.37 -15.19
N GLY A 16 -16.37 6.06 -15.11
CA GLY A 16 -17.71 5.48 -15.13
C GLY A 16 -17.85 4.64 -13.87
N HIS A 17 -18.65 5.08 -12.91
CA HIS A 17 -18.86 4.37 -11.65
C HIS A 17 -19.14 2.88 -11.89
N ILE A 18 -18.21 1.98 -11.51
CA ILE A 18 -18.52 0.56 -11.37
C ILE A 18 -19.50 0.45 -10.20
N THR A 19 -20.80 0.42 -10.51
CA THR A 19 -21.87 0.33 -9.52
C THR A 19 -22.11 -1.11 -9.06
N ARG A 20 -21.63 -2.10 -9.83
CA ARG A 20 -21.80 -3.53 -9.58
C ARG A 20 -20.53 -4.29 -9.99
N PHE A 21 -20.19 -5.31 -9.22
CA PHE A 21 -18.98 -6.12 -9.42
C PHE A 21 -19.27 -7.60 -9.14
N ALA A 22 -18.54 -8.48 -9.82
CA ALA A 22 -18.59 -9.91 -9.56
C ALA A 22 -17.57 -10.29 -8.47
N ARG A 23 -17.96 -11.22 -7.59
CA ARG A 23 -17.10 -11.73 -6.52
C ARG A 23 -16.87 -13.24 -6.66
N LYS A 24 -15.68 -13.63 -7.11
CA LYS A 24 -15.25 -15.04 -7.12
C LYS A 24 -14.82 -15.44 -5.72
N THR A 25 -15.43 -16.50 -5.17
CA THR A 25 -15.23 -16.93 -3.78
C THR A 25 -14.49 -18.26 -3.73
N PHE A 26 -13.38 -18.32 -3.01
CA PHE A 26 -12.61 -19.55 -2.78
C PHE A 26 -12.87 -20.09 -1.38
N LYS A 27 -13.43 -21.31 -1.31
CA LYS A 27 -13.73 -22.01 -0.06
C LYS A 27 -12.45 -22.50 0.64
N HIS A 28 -12.57 -22.74 1.95
CA HIS A 28 -11.47 -23.20 2.82
C HIS A 28 -10.73 -24.42 2.23
N GLY A 29 -9.40 -24.38 2.22
CA GLY A 29 -8.54 -25.44 1.64
C GLY A 29 -8.04 -25.18 0.21
N LEU A 30 -8.62 -24.21 -0.51
CA LEU A 30 -8.23 -23.86 -1.89
C LEU A 30 -7.25 -22.68 -1.99
N HIS A 31 -6.50 -22.38 -0.92
CA HIS A 31 -5.61 -21.21 -0.82
C HIS A 31 -4.53 -21.17 -1.91
N ARG A 32 -4.06 -22.33 -2.38
CA ARG A 32 -3.11 -22.41 -3.50
C ARG A 32 -3.76 -22.03 -4.84
N ALA A 33 -4.99 -22.47 -5.09
CA ALA A 33 -5.72 -22.12 -6.32
C ALA A 33 -6.07 -20.62 -6.34
N ALA A 34 -6.56 -20.10 -5.20
CA ALA A 34 -6.81 -18.68 -4.99
C ALA A 34 -5.56 -17.82 -5.24
N ALA A 35 -4.41 -18.20 -4.67
CA ALA A 35 -3.16 -17.50 -4.87
C ALA A 35 -2.65 -17.59 -6.32
N LYS A 36 -2.82 -18.74 -6.98
CA LYS A 36 -2.42 -18.94 -8.39
C LYS A 36 -3.26 -18.07 -9.32
N GLU A 37 -4.58 -18.07 -9.16
CA GLU A 37 -5.48 -17.27 -10.00
C GLU A 37 -5.26 -15.77 -9.79
N TRP A 38 -5.15 -15.32 -8.53
CA TRP A 38 -4.82 -13.92 -8.23
C TRP A 38 -3.47 -13.50 -8.81
N TYR A 39 -2.45 -14.36 -8.70
CA TYR A 39 -1.14 -14.08 -9.27
C TYR A 39 -1.19 -13.94 -10.80
N ASN A 40 -1.94 -14.81 -11.48
CA ASN A 40 -2.10 -14.75 -12.93
C ASN A 40 -2.85 -13.48 -13.36
N LEU A 41 -3.96 -13.15 -12.69
CA LEU A 41 -4.73 -11.93 -12.93
C LEU A 41 -3.92 -10.65 -12.67
N GLN A 42 -3.09 -10.63 -11.63
CA GLN A 42 -2.20 -9.50 -11.36
C GLN A 42 -1.17 -9.28 -12.47
N ARG A 43 -0.67 -10.34 -13.09
CA ARG A 43 0.29 -10.22 -14.20
C ARG A 43 -0.40 -9.72 -15.45
N LEU A 44 -1.59 -10.24 -15.77
CA LEU A 44 -2.42 -9.73 -16.86
C LEU A 44 -2.68 -8.21 -16.69
N SER A 45 -3.05 -7.77 -15.48
CA SER A 45 -3.30 -6.34 -15.17
C SER A 45 -2.05 -5.42 -15.10
N LYS A 46 -0.85 -5.97 -15.31
CA LYS A 46 0.43 -5.25 -15.17
C LYS A 46 1.30 -5.31 -16.42
N GLU A 47 1.24 -6.41 -17.15
CA GLU A 47 2.15 -6.70 -18.27
C GLU A 47 1.45 -6.57 -19.64
N GLU A 48 0.13 -6.82 -19.75
CA GLU A 48 -0.63 -6.77 -21.02
C GLU A 48 -2.12 -6.53 -20.74
N ASP A 49 -2.57 -5.27 -20.62
CA ASP A 49 -4.00 -4.97 -20.55
C ASP A 49 -4.63 -5.10 -21.95
N HIS A 50 -5.61 -6.00 -22.10
CA HIS A 50 -6.25 -6.29 -23.37
C HIS A 50 -7.77 -6.29 -23.21
N PRO A 51 -8.53 -5.62 -24.11
CA PRO A 51 -9.98 -5.42 -23.97
C PRO A 51 -10.83 -6.70 -24.05
N HIS A 52 -10.19 -7.86 -24.24
CA HIS A 52 -10.79 -9.19 -24.32
C HIS A 52 -10.21 -10.16 -23.26
N LEU A 53 -9.49 -9.67 -22.25
CA LEU A 53 -8.99 -10.44 -21.11
C LEU A 53 -9.61 -9.88 -19.81
N MET A 54 -10.20 -10.73 -18.98
CA MET A 54 -10.88 -10.28 -17.77
C MET A 54 -9.87 -9.80 -16.71
N VAL A 55 -10.04 -8.55 -16.27
CA VAL A 55 -9.17 -7.91 -15.27
C VAL A 55 -9.71 -8.12 -13.86
N ALA A 56 -8.81 -8.18 -12.87
CA ALA A 56 -9.18 -8.17 -11.46
C ALA A 56 -9.16 -6.75 -10.90
N LEU A 57 -10.28 -6.33 -10.31
CA LEU A 57 -10.45 -5.04 -9.65
C LEU A 57 -9.78 -5.02 -8.27
N GLY A 58 -9.64 -6.17 -7.63
CA GLY A 58 -9.02 -6.31 -6.32
C GLY A 58 -9.16 -7.72 -5.75
N ALA A 59 -8.55 -7.97 -4.60
CA ALA A 59 -8.76 -9.20 -3.84
C ALA A 59 -8.68 -8.94 -2.35
N TYR A 60 -9.45 -9.71 -1.57
CA TYR A 60 -9.49 -9.57 -0.13
C TYR A 60 -9.78 -10.90 0.58
N TRP A 61 -9.39 -10.94 1.85
CA TRP A 61 -9.79 -11.99 2.77
C TRP A 61 -11.00 -11.52 3.57
N HIS A 62 -11.99 -12.38 3.72
CA HIS A 62 -13.06 -12.17 4.68
C HIS A 62 -13.41 -13.50 5.35
N SER A 63 -13.28 -13.53 6.68
CA SER A 63 -13.33 -14.76 7.48
C SER A 63 -12.30 -15.79 6.98
N SER A 64 -12.71 -17.03 6.68
CA SER A 64 -11.85 -18.12 6.16
C SER A 64 -11.78 -18.21 4.63
N HIS A 65 -12.37 -17.25 3.91
CA HIS A 65 -12.52 -17.27 2.45
C HIS A 65 -11.67 -16.17 1.79
N PHE A 66 -11.09 -16.50 0.64
CA PHE A 66 -10.43 -15.53 -0.23
C PHE A 66 -11.37 -15.14 -1.36
N PHE A 67 -11.41 -13.84 -1.66
CA PHE A 67 -12.30 -13.26 -2.65
C PHE A 67 -11.49 -12.50 -3.70
N ILE A 68 -11.81 -12.71 -4.96
CA ILE A 68 -11.33 -11.90 -6.09
C ILE A 68 -12.50 -11.10 -6.63
N LEU A 69 -12.31 -9.79 -6.78
CA LEU A 69 -13.26 -8.84 -7.36
C LEU A 69 -12.94 -8.66 -8.84
N GLN A 70 -13.95 -8.77 -9.68
CA GLN A 70 -13.87 -8.57 -11.13
C GLN A 70 -15.06 -7.74 -11.61
N GLU A 71 -15.00 -7.22 -12.83
CA GLU A 71 -16.16 -6.55 -13.43
C GLU A 71 -17.37 -7.49 -13.50
N GLU A 72 -18.57 -6.95 -13.28
CA GLU A 72 -19.80 -7.73 -13.42
C GLU A 72 -19.99 -8.11 -14.90
N ALA A 73 -20.09 -9.42 -15.17
CA ALA A 73 -20.43 -9.93 -16.48
C ALA A 73 -21.95 -10.03 -16.65
N GLU A 74 -22.43 -9.65 -17.82
CA GLU A 74 -23.84 -9.73 -18.21
C GLU A 74 -24.27 -11.18 -18.38
N GLN A 75 -23.46 -11.99 -19.06
CA GLN A 75 -23.69 -13.42 -19.29
C GLN A 75 -22.40 -14.12 -19.77
N SER A 76 -22.37 -15.45 -19.75
CA SER A 76 -21.32 -16.23 -20.41
C SER A 76 -21.65 -16.49 -21.89
N LEU A 77 -20.64 -16.78 -22.71
CA LEU A 77 -20.86 -17.19 -24.10
C LEU A 77 -21.69 -18.48 -24.18
N HIS A 78 -21.54 -19.38 -23.20
CA HIS A 78 -22.39 -20.56 -23.09
C HIS A 78 -23.87 -20.21 -22.92
N ASP A 79 -24.19 -19.19 -22.12
CA ASP A 79 -25.56 -18.75 -21.89
C ASP A 79 -26.09 -17.99 -23.11
N TYR A 80 -25.27 -17.15 -23.74
CA TYR A 80 -25.58 -16.50 -25.02
C TYR A 80 -25.95 -17.50 -26.13
N LEU A 81 -25.21 -18.61 -26.24
CA LEU A 81 -25.49 -19.67 -27.23
C LEU A 81 -26.78 -20.44 -26.95
N LYS A 82 -27.33 -20.36 -25.73
CA LYS A 82 -28.62 -20.97 -25.37
C LYS A 82 -29.79 -20.00 -25.49
N ASP A 83 -29.55 -18.74 -25.19
CA ASP A 83 -30.54 -17.68 -25.17
C ASP A 83 -29.85 -16.33 -25.49
N PRO A 84 -29.74 -15.93 -26.78
CA PRO A 84 -29.07 -14.71 -27.21
C PRO A 84 -29.96 -13.48 -26.97
N SER A 85 -30.31 -13.28 -25.70
CA SER A 85 -30.92 -12.03 -25.24
C SER A 85 -29.91 -10.88 -25.45
N ASN A 86 -30.33 -9.81 -26.14
CA ASN A 86 -29.45 -8.75 -26.68
C ASN A 86 -28.41 -9.28 -27.70
N ALA A 87 -28.87 -9.93 -28.78
CA ALA A 87 -28.01 -10.47 -29.82
C ALA A 87 -27.07 -9.41 -30.45
N PHE A 88 -25.79 -9.75 -30.56
CA PHE A 88 -24.84 -9.04 -31.41
C PHE A 88 -25.30 -9.12 -32.88
N GLU A 89 -25.10 -8.03 -33.64
CA GLU A 89 -25.14 -8.13 -35.10
C GLU A 89 -23.99 -9.01 -35.57
N SER A 90 -24.12 -9.73 -36.69
CA SER A 90 -23.10 -10.71 -37.12
C SER A 90 -21.72 -10.08 -37.30
N GLN A 91 -21.66 -8.84 -37.80
CA GLN A 91 -20.41 -8.08 -37.89
C GLN A 91 -19.81 -7.80 -36.49
N GLU A 92 -20.63 -7.38 -35.54
CA GLU A 92 -20.22 -7.10 -34.16
C GLU A 92 -19.73 -8.39 -33.49
N LEU A 93 -20.47 -9.48 -33.63
CA LEU A 93 -20.14 -10.81 -33.10
C LEU A 93 -18.77 -11.28 -33.57
N TRP A 94 -18.48 -11.18 -34.87
CA TRP A 94 -17.19 -11.57 -35.42
C TRP A 94 -16.07 -10.58 -35.10
N THR A 95 -16.39 -9.32 -34.79
CA THR A 95 -15.43 -8.38 -34.17
C THR A 95 -15.00 -8.87 -32.79
N GLN A 96 -15.96 -9.34 -31.98
CA GLN A 96 -15.67 -9.88 -30.66
C GLN A 96 -14.85 -11.18 -30.76
N MET A 97 -15.17 -12.07 -31.71
CA MET A 97 -14.42 -13.32 -31.91
C MET A 97 -12.99 -13.10 -32.41
N GLN A 98 -12.76 -12.09 -33.27
CA GLN A 98 -11.41 -11.64 -33.61
C GLN A 98 -10.67 -11.17 -32.35
N GLY A 99 -11.32 -10.36 -31.51
CA GLY A 99 -10.77 -9.89 -30.25
C GLY A 99 -10.40 -10.99 -29.25
N ILE A 100 -11.15 -12.10 -29.22
CA ILE A 100 -10.79 -13.31 -28.45
C ILE A 100 -9.49 -13.95 -28.99
N ALA A 101 -9.31 -14.03 -30.31
CA ALA A 101 -8.08 -14.54 -30.91
C ALA A 101 -6.87 -13.62 -30.63
N GLU A 102 -7.08 -12.30 -30.66
CA GLU A 102 -6.08 -11.30 -30.27
C GLU A 102 -5.72 -11.42 -28.78
N GLY A 103 -6.71 -11.59 -27.90
CA GLY A 103 -6.49 -11.82 -26.48
C GLY A 103 -5.68 -13.09 -26.19
N LEU A 104 -5.94 -14.18 -26.91
CA LEU A 104 -5.12 -15.40 -26.84
C LEU A 104 -3.70 -15.18 -27.37
N SER A 105 -3.54 -14.43 -28.45
CA SER A 105 -2.22 -14.05 -29.00
C SER A 105 -1.41 -13.25 -27.98
N THR A 106 -2.04 -12.29 -27.30
CA THR A 106 -1.46 -11.49 -26.22
C THR A 106 -1.08 -12.37 -25.02
N LEU A 107 -1.98 -13.29 -24.62
CA LEU A 107 -1.69 -14.28 -23.58
C LEU A 107 -0.42 -15.11 -23.89
N HIS A 108 -0.24 -15.52 -25.14
CA HIS A 108 0.93 -16.28 -25.57
C HIS A 108 2.24 -15.48 -25.51
N LYS A 109 2.18 -14.15 -25.53
CA LYS A 109 3.34 -13.24 -25.56
C LYS A 109 3.84 -12.79 -24.19
N LEU A 110 3.04 -12.98 -23.12
CA LEU A 110 3.33 -12.54 -21.74
C LEU A 110 4.72 -12.94 -21.20
N TYR A 111 5.36 -13.99 -21.74
CA TYR A 111 6.64 -14.48 -21.23
C TYR A 111 7.73 -14.46 -22.30
N LYS A 112 8.75 -13.63 -22.11
CA LYS A 112 9.95 -13.57 -22.96
C LYS A 112 10.89 -14.72 -22.58
N GLY A 113 11.07 -15.72 -23.47
CA GLY A 113 11.95 -16.87 -23.25
C GLY A 113 11.52 -18.13 -24.02
N THR A 114 11.89 -19.33 -23.52
CA THR A 114 11.56 -20.63 -24.14
C THR A 114 10.18 -21.20 -23.75
N LYS A 115 9.33 -20.42 -23.07
CA LYS A 115 8.03 -20.86 -22.54
C LYS A 115 6.90 -19.87 -22.88
N ILE A 116 5.72 -20.40 -23.20
CA ILE A 116 4.49 -19.69 -23.57
C ILE A 116 3.42 -19.91 -22.48
N ALA A 117 2.63 -18.88 -22.18
CA ALA A 117 1.51 -18.97 -21.24
C ALA A 117 0.23 -19.42 -21.94
N TYR A 118 -0.37 -20.51 -21.45
CA TYR A 118 -1.57 -21.09 -22.03
C TYR A 118 -2.71 -21.12 -21.04
N HIS A 119 -3.94 -20.81 -21.49
CA HIS A 119 -5.14 -20.72 -20.65
C HIS A 119 -5.52 -22.05 -19.97
N GLN A 120 -5.28 -23.19 -20.65
CA GLN A 120 -5.62 -24.57 -20.23
C GLN A 120 -7.11 -24.92 -20.05
N ASP A 121 -8.01 -23.96 -19.83
CA ASP A 121 -9.45 -24.24 -19.65
C ASP A 121 -10.34 -23.24 -20.40
N LEU A 122 -9.98 -22.91 -21.65
CA LEU A 122 -10.83 -22.04 -22.46
C LEU A 122 -12.06 -22.81 -22.94
N LYS A 123 -13.25 -22.33 -22.59
CA LYS A 123 -14.55 -22.90 -22.96
C LYS A 123 -15.60 -21.79 -22.97
N PRO A 124 -16.78 -21.97 -23.60
CA PRO A 124 -17.80 -20.93 -23.66
C PRO A 124 -18.25 -20.40 -22.28
N GLU A 125 -18.17 -21.19 -21.22
CA GLU A 125 -18.47 -20.76 -19.84
C GLU A 125 -17.43 -19.77 -19.27
N ASN A 126 -16.20 -19.80 -19.81
CA ASN A 126 -15.08 -18.96 -19.39
C ASN A 126 -14.83 -17.80 -20.38
N ILE A 127 -15.78 -17.51 -21.28
CA ILE A 127 -15.81 -16.31 -22.10
C ILE A 127 -17.03 -15.51 -21.66
N LEU A 128 -16.83 -14.32 -21.10
CA LEU A 128 -17.86 -13.55 -20.42
C LEU A 128 -18.11 -12.23 -21.14
N THR A 129 -19.38 -11.85 -21.30
CA THR A 129 -19.76 -10.55 -21.86
C THR A 129 -19.72 -9.49 -20.77
N VAL A 130 -18.88 -8.47 -20.93
CA VAL A 130 -18.78 -7.32 -20.02
C VAL A 130 -18.86 -6.04 -20.85
N LYS A 131 -19.81 -5.15 -20.57
CA LYS A 131 -20.03 -3.90 -21.31
C LYS A 131 -20.12 -4.16 -22.83
N ARG A 132 -20.90 -5.18 -23.22
CA ARG A 132 -21.05 -5.61 -24.62
C ARG A 132 -19.73 -6.07 -25.31
N LYS A 133 -18.72 -6.51 -24.55
CA LYS A 133 -17.48 -7.11 -25.07
C LYS A 133 -17.22 -8.52 -24.54
N LEU A 134 -16.75 -9.44 -25.39
CA LEU A 134 -16.39 -10.79 -24.96
C LEU A 134 -14.99 -10.82 -24.32
N ASN A 135 -14.90 -11.27 -23.07
CA ASN A 135 -13.67 -11.34 -22.30
C ASN A 135 -13.33 -12.78 -21.89
N ILE A 136 -12.09 -13.20 -22.07
CA ILE A 136 -11.57 -14.48 -21.57
C ILE A 136 -11.40 -14.38 -20.05
N ALA A 137 -11.92 -15.35 -19.32
CA ALA A 137 -11.95 -15.40 -17.87
C ALA A 137 -11.46 -16.75 -17.31
N ASP A 138 -11.26 -16.81 -16.00
CA ASP A 138 -10.81 -17.99 -15.25
C ASP A 138 -9.38 -18.47 -15.56
N PHE A 139 -8.41 -17.63 -15.21
CA PHE A 139 -6.98 -17.91 -15.39
C PHE A 139 -6.38 -18.80 -14.28
N GLY A 140 -7.19 -19.49 -13.46
CA GLY A 140 -6.70 -20.32 -12.35
C GLY A 140 -5.85 -21.51 -12.81
N LEU A 141 -6.08 -21.99 -14.03
CA LEU A 141 -5.35 -23.10 -14.64
C LEU A 141 -4.27 -22.65 -15.63
N LEU A 142 -4.01 -21.35 -15.76
CA LEU A 142 -2.98 -20.85 -16.64
C LEU A 142 -1.60 -21.44 -16.28
N GLU A 143 -0.90 -21.94 -17.29
CA GLU A 143 0.38 -22.64 -17.16
C GLU A 143 1.41 -22.20 -18.20
N LEU A 144 2.69 -22.24 -17.80
CA LEU A 144 3.83 -21.98 -18.66
C LEU A 144 4.39 -23.27 -19.23
N LYS A 145 4.24 -23.47 -20.54
CA LYS A 145 4.76 -24.66 -21.24
C LYS A 145 5.87 -24.26 -22.23
N PRO A 146 6.81 -25.16 -22.56
CA PRO A 146 7.83 -24.89 -23.58
C PRO A 146 7.20 -24.55 -24.95
N ILE A 147 7.91 -23.80 -25.79
CA ILE A 147 7.47 -23.45 -27.17
C ILE A 147 7.12 -24.69 -28.00
N THR A 148 7.76 -25.83 -27.73
CA THR A 148 7.39 -27.14 -28.27
C THR A 148 6.14 -27.66 -27.55
N LEU A 149 4.97 -27.42 -28.14
CA LEU A 149 3.68 -27.91 -27.67
C LEU A 149 3.68 -29.45 -27.48
N PRO A 150 3.13 -29.98 -26.37
CA PRO A 150 2.82 -31.40 -26.25
C PRO A 150 1.84 -31.87 -27.33
N GLY A 151 1.88 -33.16 -27.68
CA GLY A 151 0.99 -33.78 -28.68
C GLY A 151 -0.51 -33.74 -28.36
N ASP A 152 -0.93 -33.17 -27.22
CA ASP A 152 -2.31 -33.18 -26.71
C ASP A 152 -2.95 -31.78 -26.53
N THR A 153 -2.27 -30.71 -26.95
CA THR A 153 -2.81 -29.32 -26.97
C THR A 153 -2.96 -28.81 -28.40
N ASP A 154 -3.97 -27.99 -28.68
CA ASP A 154 -4.09 -27.29 -29.95
C ASP A 154 -3.01 -26.19 -30.10
N MET A 155 -2.88 -25.63 -31.30
CA MET A 155 -1.88 -24.60 -31.62
C MET A 155 -2.18 -23.23 -30.98
N THR A 156 -3.37 -23.09 -30.40
CA THR A 156 -3.77 -21.98 -29.52
C THR A 156 -3.58 -22.31 -28.04
N GLY A 157 -2.96 -23.45 -27.69
CA GLY A 157 -2.61 -23.81 -26.32
C GLY A 157 -3.65 -24.54 -25.48
N ILE A 158 -4.80 -24.89 -26.06
CA ILE A 158 -5.95 -25.40 -25.33
C ILE A 158 -5.95 -26.94 -25.39
N PRO A 159 -6.19 -27.65 -24.27
CA PRO A 159 -6.32 -29.11 -24.27
C PRO A 159 -7.49 -29.58 -25.14
N ASN A 160 -7.37 -30.78 -25.71
CA ASN A 160 -8.27 -31.43 -26.71
C ASN A 160 -9.80 -31.46 -26.41
N ASN A 161 -10.28 -30.90 -25.30
CA ASN A 161 -11.70 -30.84 -24.94
C ASN A 161 -12.45 -29.64 -25.57
N HIS A 162 -11.76 -28.50 -25.79
CA HIS A 162 -12.37 -27.23 -26.20
C HIS A 162 -11.43 -26.39 -27.10
N VAL A 163 -11.09 -26.90 -28.27
CA VAL A 163 -10.24 -26.19 -29.25
C VAL A 163 -10.91 -24.88 -29.68
N THR A 164 -10.14 -23.82 -29.94
CA THR A 164 -10.67 -22.50 -30.37
C THR A 164 -11.64 -22.61 -31.57
N GLY A 165 -11.34 -23.51 -32.51
CA GLY A 165 -12.21 -23.79 -33.66
C GLY A 165 -13.59 -24.35 -33.29
N CYS A 166 -13.70 -25.05 -32.16
CA CYS A 166 -14.97 -25.57 -31.63
C CYS A 166 -15.88 -24.42 -31.20
N ILE A 167 -15.33 -23.45 -30.48
CA ILE A 167 -16.06 -22.26 -30.02
C ILE A 167 -16.53 -21.47 -31.23
N MET A 168 -15.63 -21.23 -32.20
CA MET A 168 -15.97 -20.51 -33.44
C MET A 168 -17.05 -21.23 -34.27
N SER A 169 -17.05 -22.57 -34.28
CA SER A 169 -18.08 -23.33 -34.98
C SER A 169 -19.45 -23.23 -34.29
N GLU A 170 -19.49 -23.33 -32.95
CA GLU A 170 -20.73 -23.16 -32.17
C GLU A 170 -21.30 -21.74 -32.38
N VAL A 171 -20.45 -20.72 -32.37
CA VAL A 171 -20.82 -19.32 -32.65
C VAL A 171 -21.34 -19.15 -34.09
N ALA A 172 -20.64 -19.70 -35.09
CA ALA A 172 -21.08 -19.64 -36.50
C ALA A 172 -22.46 -20.28 -36.69
N THR A 173 -22.69 -21.45 -36.08
CA THR A 173 -24.00 -22.12 -36.16
C THR A 173 -25.10 -21.33 -35.46
N CYS A 174 -24.79 -20.68 -34.34
CA CYS A 174 -25.74 -19.82 -33.64
C CYS A 174 -26.09 -18.56 -34.44
N ASP A 175 -25.10 -17.94 -35.08
CA ASP A 175 -25.28 -16.73 -35.87
C ASP A 175 -26.14 -16.97 -37.12
N ILE A 176 -25.98 -18.13 -37.76
CA ILE A 176 -26.70 -18.48 -39.00
C ILE A 176 -28.07 -19.13 -38.72
N GLN A 177 -28.14 -20.07 -37.77
CA GLN A 177 -29.31 -20.94 -37.56
C GLN A 177 -29.97 -20.75 -36.18
N GLY A 178 -29.51 -19.77 -35.39
CA GLY A 178 -30.01 -19.51 -34.05
C GLY A 178 -29.65 -20.60 -33.02
N THR A 179 -30.29 -20.53 -31.86
CA THR A 179 -30.04 -21.42 -30.72
C THR A 179 -30.27 -22.90 -31.02
N GLN A 180 -31.24 -23.20 -31.90
CA GLN A 180 -31.51 -24.57 -32.34
C GLN A 180 -30.34 -25.13 -33.16
N GLY A 181 -29.77 -24.33 -34.07
CA GLY A 181 -28.60 -24.74 -34.85
C GLY A 181 -27.35 -25.00 -34.00
N ALA A 182 -27.11 -24.15 -32.99
CA ALA A 182 -26.02 -24.37 -32.02
C ALA A 182 -26.24 -25.65 -31.19
N SER A 183 -27.49 -25.92 -30.78
CA SER A 183 -27.88 -27.16 -30.08
C SER A 183 -27.69 -28.39 -30.97
N ASP A 184 -28.13 -28.32 -32.23
CA ASP A 184 -27.99 -29.40 -33.20
C ASP A 184 -26.52 -29.70 -33.50
N TYR A 185 -25.69 -28.67 -33.63
CA TYR A 185 -24.24 -28.80 -33.76
C TYR A 185 -23.60 -29.45 -32.54
N LYS A 186 -24.01 -29.03 -31.33
CA LYS A 186 -23.56 -29.61 -30.07
C LYS A 186 -23.98 -31.08 -29.93
N ASN A 187 -25.15 -31.47 -30.42
CA ASN A 187 -25.67 -32.84 -30.40
C ASN A 187 -24.97 -33.73 -31.44
N ALA A 188 -24.79 -33.24 -32.67
CA ALA A 188 -24.10 -33.94 -33.75
C ALA A 188 -22.64 -34.26 -33.39
N ARG A 189 -21.98 -33.34 -32.69
CA ARG A 189 -20.66 -33.58 -32.08
C ARG A 189 -20.65 -34.81 -31.15
N ILE A 190 -21.68 -34.95 -30.32
CA ILE A 190 -21.75 -35.96 -29.25
C ILE A 190 -22.24 -37.32 -29.79
N ALA A 191 -23.00 -37.34 -30.89
CA ALA A 191 -23.67 -38.52 -31.42
C ALA A 191 -22.72 -39.65 -31.89
N ASP A 192 -21.58 -39.32 -32.50
CA ASP A 192 -20.67 -40.32 -33.11
C ASP A 192 -19.56 -40.79 -32.12
N GLY A 193 -19.91 -41.53 -31.05
CA GLY A 193 -18.91 -42.18 -30.17
C GLY A 193 -19.47 -42.86 -28.90
N PRO A 194 -18.75 -43.85 -28.30
CA PRO A 194 -19.21 -44.53 -27.09
C PRO A 194 -19.32 -43.55 -25.91
N SER A 195 -20.34 -43.74 -25.09
CA SER A 195 -20.87 -42.87 -24.03
C SER A 195 -19.93 -42.57 -22.84
N GLY A 196 -18.69 -42.15 -23.10
CA GLY A 196 -17.68 -41.82 -22.10
C GLY A 196 -17.48 -40.31 -21.91
N ARG A 197 -17.44 -39.84 -20.66
CA ARG A 197 -16.99 -38.49 -20.32
C ARG A 197 -15.47 -38.40 -20.57
N GLY A 198 -15.05 -37.81 -21.69
CA GLY A 198 -13.63 -37.59 -22.03
C GLY A 198 -13.39 -36.89 -23.39
N PRO A 199 -12.12 -36.62 -23.78
CA PRO A 199 -11.66 -35.81 -24.93
C PRO A 199 -12.07 -36.25 -26.35
N GLN A 200 -12.98 -37.22 -26.48
CA GLN A 200 -13.38 -37.83 -27.75
C GLN A 200 -14.63 -37.18 -28.40
N ARG A 201 -14.91 -35.90 -28.06
CA ARG A 201 -16.15 -35.23 -28.51
C ARG A 201 -16.10 -34.76 -29.96
N PHE A 202 -14.98 -34.21 -30.45
CA PHE A 202 -14.88 -33.68 -31.82
C PHE A 202 -14.06 -34.54 -32.78
N PHE A 203 -13.18 -35.37 -32.23
CA PHE A 203 -12.23 -36.16 -33.00
C PHE A 203 -12.49 -37.64 -32.81
N ARG A 204 -12.36 -38.41 -33.89
CA ARG A 204 -12.18 -39.87 -33.84
C ARG A 204 -10.70 -40.14 -34.10
N GLY A 205 -9.92 -40.31 -33.03
CA GLY A 205 -8.45 -40.33 -33.13
C GLY A 205 -7.91 -38.95 -33.47
N GLN A 206 -7.25 -38.80 -34.62
CA GLN A 206 -6.65 -37.53 -35.10
C GLN A 206 -7.47 -36.84 -36.21
N GLN A 207 -8.64 -37.37 -36.56
CA GLN A 207 -9.52 -36.82 -37.60
C GLN A 207 -10.79 -36.22 -36.99
N VAL A 208 -11.25 -35.10 -37.56
CA VAL A 208 -12.56 -34.50 -37.25
C VAL A 208 -13.65 -35.49 -37.62
N LYS A 209 -14.69 -35.61 -36.79
CA LYS A 209 -15.83 -36.50 -37.07
C LYS A 209 -16.56 -36.06 -38.35
N ASP A 210 -16.94 -37.04 -39.17
CA ASP A 210 -17.69 -36.79 -40.40
C ASP A 210 -19.00 -36.02 -40.16
N ALA A 211 -19.66 -36.20 -39.00
CA ALA A 211 -20.84 -35.42 -38.64
C ALA A 211 -20.56 -33.91 -38.56
N VAL A 212 -19.39 -33.51 -38.06
CA VAL A 212 -18.99 -32.10 -37.92
C VAL A 212 -18.70 -31.51 -39.30
N VAL A 213 -17.98 -32.25 -40.16
CA VAL A 213 -17.69 -31.84 -41.54
C VAL A 213 -18.97 -31.70 -42.36
N ARG A 214 -19.91 -32.64 -42.23
CA ARG A 214 -21.23 -32.57 -42.85
C ARG A 214 -21.99 -31.32 -42.41
N MET A 215 -21.95 -30.98 -41.12
CA MET A 215 -22.62 -29.77 -40.62
C MET A 215 -21.99 -28.48 -41.14
N HIS A 216 -20.66 -28.37 -41.21
CA HIS A 216 -20.01 -27.21 -41.83
C HIS A 216 -20.39 -27.07 -43.31
N THR A 217 -20.46 -28.19 -44.03
CA THR A 217 -20.90 -28.21 -45.44
C THR A 217 -22.35 -27.77 -45.57
N GLN A 218 -23.25 -28.31 -44.74
CA GLN A 218 -24.66 -27.91 -44.71
C GLN A 218 -24.85 -26.43 -44.34
N LEU A 219 -24.01 -25.92 -43.44
CA LEU A 219 -24.03 -24.52 -43.00
C LEU A 219 -23.59 -23.59 -44.14
N TYR A 220 -22.51 -23.95 -44.85
CA TYR A 220 -22.06 -23.25 -46.06
C TYR A 220 -23.16 -23.25 -47.13
N ASP A 221 -23.69 -24.43 -47.48
CA ASP A 221 -24.73 -24.55 -48.51
C ASP A 221 -25.98 -23.76 -48.14
N HIS A 222 -26.37 -23.78 -46.86
CA HIS A 222 -27.49 -23.00 -46.35
C HIS A 222 -27.27 -21.50 -46.57
N VAL A 223 -26.13 -20.96 -46.12
CA VAL A 223 -25.81 -19.53 -46.29
C VAL A 223 -25.75 -19.13 -47.76
N GLN A 224 -25.19 -19.97 -48.63
CA GLN A 224 -25.11 -19.68 -50.06
C GLN A 224 -26.47 -19.80 -50.79
N SER A 225 -27.38 -20.64 -50.29
CA SER A 225 -28.73 -20.81 -50.85
C SER A 225 -29.67 -19.64 -50.52
N VAL A 226 -29.36 -18.88 -49.47
CA VAL A 226 -30.17 -17.77 -48.98
C VAL A 226 -29.95 -16.51 -49.84
N ILE A 227 -31.03 -15.97 -50.41
CA ILE A 227 -31.01 -14.74 -51.20
C ILE A 227 -31.32 -13.55 -50.27
N PRO A 228 -30.37 -12.62 -50.04
CA PRO A 228 -30.62 -11.46 -49.20
C PRO A 228 -31.71 -10.58 -49.81
N THR A 229 -32.70 -10.17 -49.01
CA THR A 229 -33.64 -9.11 -49.41
C THR A 229 -32.91 -7.76 -49.44
N ASN A 230 -33.29 -6.86 -50.36
CA ASN A 230 -32.71 -5.52 -50.44
C ASN A 230 -32.85 -4.80 -49.08
N GLY A 231 -31.73 -4.48 -48.44
CA GLY A 231 -31.65 -3.77 -47.16
C GLY A 231 -31.27 -4.62 -45.94
N ASP A 232 -31.22 -5.96 -46.05
CA ASP A 232 -30.76 -6.81 -44.94
C ASP A 232 -29.23 -6.94 -44.94
N LEU A 233 -28.56 -5.94 -44.35
CA LEU A 233 -27.10 -5.85 -44.25
C LEU A 233 -26.50 -7.03 -43.48
N ASN A 234 -27.25 -7.61 -42.54
CA ASN A 234 -26.78 -8.74 -41.74
C ASN A 234 -26.69 -10.02 -42.59
N MET A 235 -27.74 -10.33 -43.37
CA MET A 235 -27.71 -11.47 -44.30
C MET A 235 -26.67 -11.29 -45.42
N GLN A 236 -26.43 -10.06 -45.88
CA GLN A 236 -25.38 -9.76 -46.86
C GLN A 236 -23.97 -10.00 -46.30
N PHE A 237 -23.75 -9.57 -45.05
CA PHE A 237 -22.50 -9.83 -44.34
C PHE A 237 -22.30 -11.34 -44.14
N GLN A 238 -23.30 -12.05 -43.60
CA GLN A 238 -23.23 -13.50 -43.37
C GLN A 238 -22.90 -14.26 -44.67
N ARG A 239 -23.55 -13.92 -45.78
CA ARG A 239 -23.31 -14.57 -47.08
C ARG A 239 -21.88 -14.45 -47.59
N THR A 240 -21.25 -13.31 -47.31
CA THR A 240 -19.90 -12.98 -47.78
C THR A 240 -18.83 -13.45 -46.80
N PHE A 241 -19.08 -13.29 -45.49
CA PHE A 241 -18.18 -13.69 -44.41
C PHE A 241 -18.05 -15.22 -44.28
N TYR A 242 -19.16 -15.97 -44.37
CA TYR A 242 -19.16 -17.44 -44.33
C TYR A 242 -18.78 -18.05 -45.68
N SER A 243 -17.58 -17.69 -46.15
CA SER A 243 -16.99 -18.10 -47.41
C SER A 243 -16.29 -19.46 -47.33
N LYS A 244 -15.78 -19.93 -48.47
CA LYS A 244 -14.96 -21.15 -48.53
C LYS A 244 -13.69 -20.99 -47.69
N GLU A 245 -13.17 -19.78 -47.61
CA GLU A 245 -12.00 -19.38 -46.85
C GLU A 245 -12.27 -19.45 -45.34
N PHE A 246 -13.44 -19.03 -44.87
CA PHE A 246 -13.85 -19.18 -43.46
C PHE A 246 -13.95 -20.65 -43.03
N PHE A 247 -14.65 -21.48 -43.81
CA PHE A 247 -14.73 -22.91 -43.49
C PHE A 247 -13.37 -23.61 -43.69
N GLY A 248 -12.53 -23.11 -44.58
CA GLY A 248 -11.12 -23.50 -44.74
C GLY A 248 -10.28 -23.19 -43.50
N LEU A 249 -10.49 -22.02 -42.88
CA LEU A 249 -9.87 -21.65 -41.60
C LEU A 249 -10.26 -22.62 -40.49
N LEU A 250 -11.57 -22.86 -40.30
CA LEU A 250 -12.05 -23.83 -39.30
C LEU A 250 -11.41 -25.20 -39.50
N ASN A 251 -11.36 -25.69 -40.74
CA ASN A 251 -10.73 -26.96 -41.07
C ASN A 251 -9.21 -26.97 -40.72
N ARG A 252 -8.48 -25.88 -41.02
CA ARG A 252 -7.05 -25.75 -40.66
C ARG A 252 -6.83 -25.77 -39.15
N MET A 253 -7.76 -25.21 -38.36
CA MET A 253 -7.69 -25.25 -36.89
C MET A 253 -7.90 -26.66 -36.31
N PHE A 254 -8.42 -27.61 -37.09
CA PHE A 254 -8.65 -28.99 -36.66
C PHE A 254 -7.66 -30.03 -37.21
N LYS A 255 -6.67 -29.64 -38.03
CA LYS A 255 -5.73 -30.59 -38.69
C LYS A 255 -4.55 -31.00 -37.81
N ARG A 256 -4.24 -32.32 -37.73
CA ARG A 256 -2.99 -32.83 -37.13
C ARG A 256 -2.17 -33.83 -37.97
N ASN A 257 -2.62 -34.23 -39.16
CA ASN A 257 -1.90 -34.86 -40.30
C ASN A 257 -2.95 -35.53 -41.24
N ARG A 258 -2.89 -35.28 -42.57
CA ARG A 258 -3.98 -35.59 -43.54
C ARG A 258 -3.97 -37.02 -44.13
N SER A 259 -5.16 -37.49 -44.57
CA SER A 259 -5.62 -37.70 -45.99
C SER A 259 -7.10 -38.15 -45.95
N SER A 260 -8.02 -37.95 -46.90
CA SER A 260 -8.13 -37.23 -48.18
C SER A 260 -9.62 -37.33 -48.60
N ALA A 261 -10.32 -36.21 -48.79
CA ALA A 261 -11.49 -36.00 -49.66
C ALA A 261 -12.37 -34.88 -49.08
N ASP A 262 -12.45 -33.78 -49.82
CA ASP A 262 -13.46 -32.71 -49.82
C ASP A 262 -13.61 -31.89 -48.51
N LEU A 263 -13.44 -30.56 -48.48
CA LEU A 263 -13.69 -29.55 -49.51
C LEU A 263 -12.50 -28.59 -49.69
N LEU A 264 -12.07 -28.50 -50.95
CA LEU A 264 -11.40 -27.37 -51.62
C LEU A 264 -9.90 -27.18 -51.35
N ASP A 265 -9.13 -27.61 -52.35
CA ASP A 265 -7.68 -27.49 -52.49
C ASP A 265 -7.17 -26.06 -52.32
N ILE A 266 -6.33 -25.85 -51.31
CA ILE A 266 -5.36 -24.76 -51.26
C ILE A 266 -3.97 -25.42 -51.23
N PRO A 267 -3.13 -25.22 -52.26
CA PRO A 267 -1.78 -25.77 -52.30
C PRO A 267 -0.79 -24.87 -51.56
N GLY A 268 0.03 -25.46 -50.69
CA GLY A 268 1.15 -24.76 -50.03
C GLY A 268 1.40 -25.30 -48.64
N GLU A 269 2.67 -25.59 -48.33
CA GLU A 269 3.18 -26.20 -47.10
C GLU A 269 2.51 -25.61 -45.82
N GLU A 270 1.67 -26.41 -45.15
CA GLU A 270 0.82 -25.94 -44.04
C GLU A 270 1.61 -25.86 -42.72
N ILE A 271 2.12 -24.66 -42.41
CA ILE A 271 2.54 -24.27 -41.06
C ILE A 271 1.29 -24.27 -40.15
N PRO A 272 1.35 -24.87 -38.95
CA PRO A 272 0.22 -24.86 -38.04
C PRO A 272 -0.12 -23.45 -37.55
N LEU A 273 -1.41 -23.08 -37.60
CA LEU A 273 -1.91 -21.72 -37.31
C LEU A 273 -1.78 -21.37 -35.82
N ASN A 274 -1.13 -20.25 -35.51
CA ASN A 274 -1.13 -19.65 -34.18
C ASN A 274 -2.28 -18.64 -34.00
N ALA A 275 -2.54 -18.21 -32.76
CA ALA A 275 -3.65 -17.30 -32.45
C ALA A 275 -3.58 -15.95 -33.20
N ALA A 276 -2.38 -15.42 -33.46
CA ALA A 276 -2.20 -14.18 -34.21
C ALA A 276 -2.59 -14.35 -35.69
N GLN A 277 -2.26 -15.48 -36.30
CA GLN A 277 -2.64 -15.81 -37.68
C GLN A 277 -4.15 -16.02 -37.80
N VAL A 278 -4.80 -16.60 -36.78
CA VAL A 278 -6.26 -16.73 -36.75
C VAL A 278 -6.94 -15.36 -36.67
N ALA A 279 -6.43 -14.44 -35.85
CA ALA A 279 -6.94 -13.08 -35.75
C ALA A 279 -6.84 -12.32 -37.09
N GLU A 280 -5.70 -12.41 -37.79
CA GLU A 280 -5.52 -11.72 -39.06
C GLU A 280 -6.44 -12.26 -40.16
N ILE A 281 -6.60 -13.58 -40.27
CA ILE A 281 -7.51 -14.19 -41.25
C ILE A 281 -8.97 -13.77 -40.97
N LEU A 282 -9.39 -13.72 -39.71
CA LEU A 282 -10.74 -13.25 -39.35
C LEU A 282 -10.95 -11.78 -39.71
N LYS A 283 -9.91 -10.95 -39.54
CA LYS A 283 -9.95 -9.54 -39.92
C LYS A 283 -10.10 -9.37 -41.43
N GLU A 284 -9.35 -10.12 -42.24
CA GLU A 284 -9.48 -10.12 -43.71
C GLU A 284 -10.89 -10.51 -44.14
N LEU A 285 -11.42 -11.63 -43.64
CA LEU A 285 -12.78 -12.10 -43.93
C LEU A 285 -13.86 -11.10 -43.53
N ARG A 286 -13.68 -10.39 -42.40
CA ARG A 286 -14.62 -9.34 -41.96
C ARG A 286 -14.63 -8.16 -42.91
N VAL A 287 -13.46 -7.72 -43.39
CA VAL A 287 -13.35 -6.60 -44.33
C VAL A 287 -14.00 -6.95 -45.66
N GLU A 288 -13.78 -8.17 -46.16
CA GLU A 288 -14.43 -8.69 -47.37
C GLU A 288 -15.96 -8.81 -47.22
N GLY A 289 -16.43 -9.10 -46.00
CA GLY A 289 -17.86 -9.25 -45.69
C GLY A 289 -18.70 -7.96 -45.70
N LEU A 290 -18.08 -6.78 -45.74
CA LEU A 290 -18.81 -5.51 -45.64
C LEU A 290 -19.52 -5.16 -46.96
N PRO A 291 -20.83 -4.79 -46.93
CA PRO A 291 -21.55 -4.39 -48.12
C PRO A 291 -20.91 -3.15 -48.77
N ALA A 292 -20.89 -3.12 -50.11
CA ALA A 292 -20.28 -2.03 -50.89
C ALA A 292 -20.74 -0.63 -50.47
N THR A 293 -21.97 -0.47 -49.95
CA THR A 293 -22.51 0.82 -49.44
C THR A 293 -21.91 1.28 -48.10
N LEU A 294 -21.31 0.38 -47.31
CA LEU A 294 -20.50 0.72 -46.12
C LEU A 294 -19.01 0.85 -46.48
N VAL A 295 -18.60 0.30 -47.62
CA VAL A 295 -17.27 0.46 -48.21
C VAL A 295 -17.16 1.79 -48.99
N ASP A 296 -18.28 2.36 -49.47
CA ASP A 296 -18.34 3.59 -50.28
C ASP A 296 -18.45 4.91 -49.49
N ASN A 297 -18.36 4.90 -48.16
CA ASN A 297 -18.01 6.13 -47.41
C ASN A 297 -16.49 6.34 -47.33
N GLY A 298 -15.72 5.53 -48.06
CA GLY A 298 -14.29 5.70 -48.32
C GLY A 298 -14.04 6.15 -49.76
N VAL A 299 -14.13 7.47 -49.98
CA VAL A 299 -13.49 8.23 -51.08
C VAL A 299 -14.02 7.99 -52.50
N LYS A 300 -14.85 8.93 -52.99
CA LYS A 300 -14.56 9.77 -54.18
C LYS A 300 -15.72 10.72 -54.50
N HIS A 301 -15.71 11.89 -53.87
CA HIS A 301 -16.03 13.14 -54.54
C HIS A 301 -15.11 14.22 -53.98
N LEU A 302 -14.33 14.86 -54.85
CA LEU A 302 -13.67 16.13 -54.56
C LEU A 302 -14.74 17.13 -54.11
N ASN A 303 -14.87 17.32 -52.80
CA ASN A 303 -15.57 18.44 -52.19
C ASN A 303 -15.01 18.68 -50.79
N PHE A 304 -15.00 19.94 -50.38
CA PHE A 304 -14.33 20.55 -49.22
C PHE A 304 -14.62 19.95 -47.81
N ASP A 305 -15.25 18.78 -47.67
CA ASP A 305 -15.74 18.21 -46.40
C ASP A 305 -14.77 17.24 -45.69
N GLN A 306 -13.80 16.63 -46.39
CA GLN A 306 -12.90 15.65 -45.78
C GLN A 306 -11.85 16.29 -44.85
N SER A 307 -11.41 17.50 -45.19
CA SER A 307 -10.60 18.34 -44.29
C SER A 307 -11.36 18.78 -43.04
N LEU A 308 -12.70 18.81 -43.07
CA LEU A 308 -13.51 19.14 -41.91
C LEU A 308 -13.60 17.95 -40.95
N GLN A 309 -13.78 16.73 -41.45
CA GLN A 309 -13.81 15.51 -40.64
C GLN A 309 -12.45 15.18 -39.98
N ASP A 310 -11.34 15.35 -40.71
CA ASP A 310 -10.00 15.17 -40.13
C ASP A 310 -9.67 16.25 -39.10
N ALA A 311 -10.16 17.47 -39.30
CA ALA A 311 -9.99 18.57 -38.35
C ALA A 311 -10.91 18.41 -37.11
N GLU A 312 -12.13 17.89 -37.25
CA GLU A 312 -13.01 17.51 -36.14
C GLU A 312 -12.43 16.35 -35.32
N ARG A 313 -11.80 15.36 -35.98
CA ARG A 313 -11.07 14.26 -35.30
C ARG A 313 -9.84 14.78 -34.55
N LEU A 314 -9.10 15.71 -35.14
CA LEU A 314 -7.99 16.41 -34.48
C LEU A 314 -8.49 17.19 -33.24
N GLU A 315 -9.63 17.87 -33.35
CA GLU A 315 -10.26 18.59 -32.23
C GLU A 315 -10.66 17.67 -31.08
N LEU A 316 -11.29 16.53 -31.38
CA LEU A 316 -11.72 15.54 -30.39
C LEU A 316 -10.52 14.99 -29.60
N LEU A 317 -9.48 14.53 -30.30
CA LEU A 317 -8.28 13.95 -29.70
C LEU A 317 -7.44 14.98 -28.94
N MET A 318 -7.36 16.21 -29.45
CA MET A 318 -6.74 17.32 -28.73
C MET A 318 -7.55 17.70 -27.48
N GLY A 319 -8.89 17.63 -27.55
CA GLY A 319 -9.78 17.83 -26.41
C GLY A 319 -9.56 16.83 -25.28
N GLU A 320 -9.37 15.54 -25.60
CA GLU A 320 -9.10 14.48 -24.61
C GLU A 320 -7.79 14.72 -23.83
N CYS A 321 -6.72 15.09 -24.55
CA CYS A 321 -5.42 15.43 -23.93
C CYS A 321 -5.53 16.61 -22.94
N LEU A 322 -6.48 17.52 -23.17
CA LEU A 322 -6.68 18.70 -22.34
C LEU A 322 -7.50 18.44 -21.08
N ILE A 323 -8.38 17.44 -21.06
CA ILE A 323 -9.15 17.08 -19.86
C ILE A 323 -8.19 16.72 -18.72
N GLY A 324 -7.26 15.80 -18.98
CA GLY A 324 -6.26 15.39 -18.00
C GLY A 324 -5.27 16.50 -17.61
N PHE A 325 -5.03 17.47 -18.50
CA PHE A 325 -4.21 18.64 -18.17
C PHE A 325 -4.97 19.65 -17.30
N ALA A 326 -6.25 19.90 -17.57
CA ALA A 326 -7.07 20.84 -16.80
C ALA A 326 -7.31 20.40 -15.35
N GLU A 327 -7.31 19.09 -15.08
CA GLU A 327 -7.47 18.52 -13.73
C GLU A 327 -6.29 18.82 -12.80
N ILE A 328 -5.08 18.99 -13.33
CA ILE A 328 -3.89 19.26 -12.50
C ILE A 328 -3.67 20.76 -12.23
N LEU A 329 -4.45 21.64 -12.87
CA LEU A 329 -4.32 23.09 -12.74
C LEU A 329 -5.04 23.58 -11.47
N ASN A 330 -4.41 24.52 -10.76
CA ASN A 330 -5.12 25.24 -9.70
C ASN A 330 -6.29 26.06 -10.29
N GLY A 331 -7.28 26.40 -9.46
CA GLY A 331 -8.50 27.08 -9.93
C GLY A 331 -8.23 28.37 -10.72
N ARG A 332 -7.16 29.10 -10.38
CA ARG A 332 -6.72 30.31 -11.07
C ARG A 332 -6.21 30.04 -12.49
N ASN A 333 -5.33 29.06 -12.66
CA ASN A 333 -4.75 28.70 -13.95
C ASN A 333 -5.79 28.01 -14.85
N ARG A 334 -6.65 27.16 -14.26
CA ARG A 334 -7.75 26.49 -14.95
C ARG A 334 -8.73 27.46 -15.60
N ALA A 335 -9.05 28.57 -14.93
CA ALA A 335 -9.91 29.61 -15.47
C ALA A 335 -9.21 30.53 -16.48
N ARG A 336 -7.90 30.77 -16.32
CA ARG A 336 -7.14 31.73 -17.13
C ARG A 336 -6.65 31.17 -18.46
N PHE A 337 -6.17 29.93 -18.50
CA PHE A 337 -5.47 29.39 -19.67
C PHE A 337 -6.34 29.36 -20.95
N PRO A 338 -7.61 28.91 -20.91
CA PRO A 338 -8.48 28.89 -22.10
C PRO A 338 -8.67 30.26 -22.76
N ALA A 339 -8.56 31.35 -21.99
CA ALA A 339 -8.79 32.71 -22.46
C ALA A 339 -7.54 33.37 -23.07
N ILE A 340 -6.36 32.75 -22.99
CA ILE A 340 -5.11 33.34 -23.50
C ILE A 340 -5.00 33.15 -25.01
N THR A 341 -4.80 34.25 -25.74
CA THR A 341 -4.53 34.22 -27.19
C THR A 341 -3.05 34.45 -27.51
N VAL A 342 -2.63 34.09 -28.73
CA VAL A 342 -1.27 34.37 -29.23
C VAL A 342 -0.93 35.86 -29.20
N ASN A 343 -1.91 36.75 -29.41
CA ASN A 343 -1.72 38.19 -29.36
C ASN A 343 -1.48 38.66 -27.92
N ASN A 344 -2.21 38.11 -26.94
CA ASN A 344 -1.96 38.41 -25.53
C ASN A 344 -0.56 37.94 -25.10
N LEU A 345 -0.11 36.79 -25.59
CA LEU A 345 1.22 36.27 -25.29
C LEU A 345 2.33 37.09 -25.97
N LYS A 346 2.18 37.45 -27.25
CA LYS A 346 3.12 38.33 -27.98
C LYS A 346 3.26 39.69 -27.30
N GLN A 347 2.14 40.33 -26.94
CA GLN A 347 2.15 41.59 -26.20
C GLN A 347 2.84 41.45 -24.84
N TYR A 348 2.57 40.35 -24.11
CA TYR A 348 3.24 40.06 -22.85
C TYR A 348 4.76 39.92 -23.02
N VAL A 349 5.22 39.17 -24.02
CA VAL A 349 6.65 38.98 -24.31
C VAL A 349 7.35 40.30 -24.64
N VAL A 350 6.72 41.17 -25.45
CA VAL A 350 7.25 42.51 -25.77
C VAL A 350 7.34 43.37 -24.52
N ASN A 351 6.29 43.41 -23.70
CA ASN A 351 6.29 44.16 -22.44
C ASN A 351 7.36 43.65 -21.48
N LEU A 352 7.48 42.32 -21.34
CA LEU A 352 8.50 41.68 -20.50
C LEU A 352 9.91 42.01 -20.99
N GLN A 353 10.12 42.09 -22.31
CA GLN A 353 11.40 42.48 -22.89
C GLN A 353 11.75 43.94 -22.60
N HIS A 354 10.78 44.85 -22.63
CA HIS A 354 10.97 46.24 -22.22
C HIS A 354 11.30 46.36 -20.72
N THR A 355 10.61 45.62 -19.86
CA THR A 355 10.88 45.59 -18.41
C THR A 355 12.28 45.03 -18.12
N GLN A 356 12.64 43.87 -18.68
CA GLN A 356 13.97 43.28 -18.51
C GLN A 356 15.09 44.18 -19.06
N HIS A 357 14.85 44.91 -20.15
CA HIS A 357 15.80 45.89 -20.70
C HIS A 357 15.98 47.08 -19.74
N ALA A 358 14.90 47.61 -19.18
CA ALA A 358 14.96 48.68 -18.18
C ALA A 358 15.70 48.24 -16.90
N GLU A 359 15.55 46.97 -16.51
CA GLU A 359 16.17 46.36 -15.32
C GLU A 359 17.59 45.81 -15.58
N ARG A 360 18.12 45.91 -16.81
CA ARG A 360 19.42 45.34 -17.25
C ARG A 360 19.54 43.81 -17.06
N GLN A 361 18.43 43.09 -17.12
CA GLN A 361 18.36 41.63 -16.96
C GLN A 361 17.95 40.93 -18.27
N GLN A 362 18.42 41.38 -19.43
CA GLN A 362 17.96 40.86 -20.72
C GLN A 362 18.32 39.37 -20.89
N GLN A 363 17.31 38.48 -20.96
CA GLN A 363 17.49 37.01 -20.99
C GLN A 363 17.29 36.37 -22.40
N GLY A 364 17.32 37.16 -23.48
CA GLY A 364 17.23 36.61 -24.85
C GLY A 364 15.86 36.03 -25.22
N LEU A 365 14.77 36.75 -24.92
CA LEU A 365 13.37 36.39 -25.22
C LEU A 365 13.10 36.04 -26.70
N VAL A 366 13.94 36.52 -27.63
CA VAL A 366 13.95 36.16 -29.06
C VAL A 366 13.96 34.63 -29.28
N ARG A 367 14.47 33.86 -28.32
CA ARG A 367 14.51 32.38 -28.38
C ARG A 367 13.12 31.73 -28.43
N VAL A 368 12.06 32.41 -27.99
CA VAL A 368 10.67 31.91 -28.03
C VAL A 368 9.96 32.29 -29.33
N ASP A 369 10.51 33.22 -30.13
CA ASP A 369 9.91 33.65 -31.39
C ASP A 369 9.63 32.50 -32.38
N PRO A 370 10.51 31.50 -32.55
CA PRO A 370 10.21 30.35 -33.42
C PRO A 370 8.94 29.61 -32.98
N PHE A 371 8.71 29.49 -31.67
CA PHE A 371 7.52 28.86 -31.12
C PHE A 371 6.26 29.70 -31.40
N LEU A 372 6.29 31.00 -31.09
CA LEU A 372 5.16 31.91 -31.32
C LEU A 372 4.78 32.03 -32.80
N LYS A 373 5.77 31.97 -33.69
CA LYS A 373 5.54 32.02 -35.13
C LYS A 373 4.89 30.72 -35.63
N ARG A 374 5.50 29.57 -35.33
CA ARG A 374 5.05 28.27 -35.86
C ARG A 374 3.70 27.82 -35.30
N PHE A 375 3.48 27.97 -34.00
CA PHE A 375 2.17 27.66 -33.42
C PHE A 375 1.13 28.73 -33.72
N GLY A 376 1.54 29.96 -34.07
CA GLY A 376 0.65 30.98 -34.63
C GLY A 376 0.12 30.55 -36.01
N GLU A 377 1.01 30.11 -36.90
CA GLU A 377 0.67 29.54 -38.21
C GLU A 377 -0.25 28.29 -38.07
N PHE A 378 0.04 27.40 -37.12
CA PHE A 378 -0.84 26.27 -36.80
C PHE A 378 -2.19 26.72 -36.24
N GLY A 379 -2.21 27.71 -35.35
CA GLY A 379 -3.43 28.31 -34.79
C GLY A 379 -4.36 28.88 -35.86
N GLU A 380 -3.81 29.50 -36.92
CA GLU A 380 -4.59 29.98 -38.07
C GLU A 380 -5.21 28.83 -38.88
N LEU A 381 -4.53 27.68 -38.95
CA LEU A 381 -5.02 26.49 -39.64
C LEU A 381 -6.20 25.85 -38.90
N VAL A 382 -6.11 25.76 -37.57
CA VAL A 382 -7.17 25.17 -36.73
C VAL A 382 -8.26 26.16 -36.35
N ALA A 383 -8.13 27.45 -36.71
CA ALA A 383 -9.09 28.50 -36.32
C ALA A 383 -10.52 28.27 -36.82
N THR A 384 -10.71 27.41 -37.83
CA THR A 384 -12.03 27.02 -38.34
C THR A 384 -12.74 26.01 -37.44
N LEU A 385 -12.07 25.46 -36.42
CA LEU A 385 -12.63 24.47 -35.49
C LEU A 385 -13.39 25.11 -34.32
N PRO A 386 -14.56 24.56 -33.91
CA PRO A 386 -15.40 25.06 -32.82
C PRO A 386 -14.68 25.40 -31.50
N ARG A 387 -13.74 24.56 -31.03
CA ARG A 387 -12.99 24.74 -29.77
C ARG A 387 -11.54 25.16 -29.97
N SER A 388 -11.17 25.62 -31.17
CA SER A 388 -9.80 26.02 -31.51
C SER A 388 -9.20 27.03 -30.53
N GLN A 389 -9.98 28.00 -30.09
CA GLN A 389 -9.53 29.03 -29.16
C GLN A 389 -9.21 28.47 -27.77
N GLU A 390 -10.05 27.58 -27.26
CA GLU A 390 -9.84 26.90 -25.97
C GLU A 390 -8.58 26.03 -26.03
N ILE A 391 -8.45 25.23 -27.09
CA ILE A 391 -7.34 24.31 -27.27
C ILE A 391 -6.00 25.06 -27.38
N MET A 392 -5.96 26.09 -28.22
CA MET A 392 -4.77 26.93 -28.36
C MET A 392 -4.48 27.71 -27.06
N GLY A 393 -5.50 28.06 -26.29
CA GLY A 393 -5.35 28.65 -24.94
C GLY A 393 -4.54 27.76 -23.99
N PHE A 394 -4.68 26.43 -24.08
CA PHE A 394 -3.86 25.49 -23.30
C PHE A 394 -2.43 25.27 -23.84
N ILE A 395 -2.08 25.85 -25.00
CA ILE A 395 -0.67 26.01 -25.40
C ILE A 395 -0.11 27.33 -24.88
N TRP A 396 -0.86 28.42 -25.06
CA TRP A 396 -0.39 29.77 -24.77
C TRP A 396 -0.36 30.08 -23.26
N GLY A 397 -1.37 29.61 -22.53
CA GLY A 397 -1.52 29.80 -21.08
C GLY A 397 -0.32 29.28 -20.29
N PRO A 398 0.11 28.02 -20.49
CA PRO A 398 1.31 27.47 -19.85
C PRO A 398 2.58 28.28 -20.13
N VAL A 399 2.82 28.66 -21.40
CA VAL A 399 4.01 29.45 -21.76
C VAL A 399 4.01 30.78 -21.02
N LYS A 400 2.87 31.49 -21.02
CA LYS A 400 2.73 32.74 -20.29
C LYS A 400 2.98 32.56 -18.79
N PHE A 401 2.33 31.56 -18.18
CA PHE A 401 2.47 31.25 -16.76
C PHE A 401 3.92 30.93 -16.38
N LEU A 402 4.62 30.12 -17.19
CA LEU A 402 6.00 29.73 -16.92
C LEU A 402 6.95 30.91 -17.05
N LEU A 403 6.76 31.79 -18.05
CA LEU A 403 7.55 33.02 -18.18
C LEU A 403 7.29 33.99 -17.01
N GLU A 404 6.04 34.14 -16.58
CA GLU A 404 5.67 34.95 -15.40
C GLU A 404 6.30 34.39 -14.12
N THR A 405 6.21 33.08 -13.93
CA THR A 405 6.66 32.40 -12.71
C THR A 405 8.18 32.36 -12.60
N THR A 406 8.88 32.11 -13.72
CA THR A 406 10.33 31.94 -13.71
C THR A 406 11.12 33.24 -13.90
N ASN A 407 10.45 34.38 -14.13
CA ASN A 407 11.11 35.66 -14.39
C ASN A 407 12.13 36.08 -13.31
N THR A 408 11.92 35.65 -12.06
CA THR A 408 12.81 35.95 -10.93
C THR A 408 14.00 34.98 -10.78
N CYS A 409 14.05 33.88 -11.55
CA CYS A 409 15.10 32.86 -11.49
C CYS A 409 15.74 32.66 -12.86
N MET A 410 16.94 33.20 -13.06
CA MET A 410 17.61 33.19 -14.37
C MET A 410 17.81 31.78 -14.94
N ASP A 411 18.20 30.80 -14.12
CA ASP A 411 18.45 29.43 -14.60
C ASP A 411 17.15 28.73 -15.04
N ALA A 412 16.07 28.93 -14.29
CA ALA A 412 14.75 28.41 -14.64
C ALA A 412 14.24 29.08 -15.92
N PHE A 413 14.31 30.41 -15.98
CA PHE A 413 13.88 31.18 -17.13
C PHE A 413 14.61 30.77 -18.41
N ASN A 414 15.95 30.66 -18.36
CA ASN A 414 16.75 30.21 -19.50
C ASN A 414 16.48 28.77 -19.91
N GLY A 415 16.15 27.91 -18.93
CA GLY A 415 15.73 26.53 -19.17
C GLY A 415 14.40 26.47 -19.92
N ILE A 416 13.41 27.25 -19.50
CA ILE A 416 12.11 27.38 -20.16
C ILE A 416 12.26 27.91 -21.59
N LEU A 417 13.03 28.98 -21.78
CA LEU A 417 13.32 29.54 -23.12
C LEU A 417 14.03 28.52 -24.03
N ALA A 418 14.92 27.68 -23.48
CA ALA A 418 15.60 26.64 -24.24
C ALA A 418 14.62 25.59 -24.76
N ILE A 419 13.73 25.12 -23.88
CA ILE A 419 12.73 24.10 -24.19
C ILE A 419 11.78 24.60 -25.29
N TYR A 420 11.13 25.75 -25.09
CA TYR A 420 10.18 26.26 -26.07
C TYR A 420 10.86 26.70 -27.38
N GLY A 421 12.09 27.23 -27.32
CA GLY A 421 12.87 27.53 -28.52
C GLY A 421 13.30 26.28 -29.30
N GLN A 422 13.49 25.14 -28.63
CA GLN A 422 13.74 23.85 -29.29
C GLN A 422 12.46 23.29 -29.92
N ILE A 423 11.36 23.29 -29.18
CA ILE A 423 10.04 22.85 -29.69
C ILE A 423 9.65 23.67 -30.92
N GLY A 424 9.76 25.00 -30.86
CA GLY A 424 9.40 25.89 -31.96
C GLY A 424 10.24 25.69 -33.22
N ARG A 425 11.53 25.36 -33.09
CA ARG A 425 12.41 25.09 -34.25
C ARG A 425 12.14 23.74 -34.93
N ALA A 426 11.57 22.79 -34.20
CA ALA A 426 11.24 21.47 -34.71
C ALA A 426 9.90 21.40 -35.46
N GLN A 427 9.06 22.43 -35.36
CA GLN A 427 7.75 22.45 -35.99
C GLN A 427 7.81 22.61 -37.52
N LEU A 428 6.85 21.96 -38.20
CA LEU A 428 6.65 22.02 -39.65
C LEU A 428 6.18 23.42 -40.10
N SER A 429 6.35 23.74 -41.38
CA SER A 429 5.81 24.98 -41.96
C SER A 429 4.34 24.86 -42.37
N LEU A 430 3.64 25.99 -42.43
CA LEU A 430 2.23 26.06 -42.84
C LEU A 430 1.95 25.41 -44.21
N SER A 431 2.88 25.54 -45.16
CA SER A 431 2.78 24.91 -46.48
C SER A 431 2.74 23.39 -46.40
N THR A 432 3.58 22.81 -45.55
CA THR A 432 3.69 21.36 -45.36
C THR A 432 2.46 20.84 -44.62
N TYR A 433 1.94 21.56 -43.62
CA TYR A 433 0.67 21.21 -42.99
C TYR A 433 -0.48 21.15 -44.00
N LYS A 434 -0.64 22.18 -44.84
CA LYS A 434 -1.71 22.22 -45.85
C LYS A 434 -1.58 21.12 -46.90
N GLU A 435 -0.36 20.78 -47.31
CA GLU A 435 -0.10 19.66 -48.24
C GLU A 435 -0.46 18.32 -47.58
N LEU A 436 -0.01 18.06 -46.34
CA LEU A 436 -0.26 16.82 -45.60
C LEU A 436 -1.75 16.54 -45.37
N PHE A 437 -2.51 17.55 -44.93
CA PHE A 437 -3.97 17.43 -44.73
C PHE A 437 -4.74 17.19 -46.04
N GLN A 438 -4.14 17.48 -47.21
CA GLN A 438 -4.76 17.28 -48.51
C GLN A 438 -4.33 15.97 -49.18
N SER A 439 -3.11 15.48 -48.90
CA SER A 439 -2.50 14.38 -49.64
C SER A 439 -2.45 13.04 -48.90
N GLU A 440 -2.33 13.03 -47.56
CA GLU A 440 -2.00 11.81 -46.80
C GLU A 440 -2.62 11.83 -45.37
N PRO A 441 -3.89 11.41 -45.19
CA PRO A 441 -4.59 11.43 -43.90
C PRO A 441 -3.93 10.58 -42.80
N SER A 442 -3.15 9.57 -43.16
CA SER A 442 -2.38 8.71 -42.25
C SER A 442 -1.27 9.46 -41.50
N LEU A 443 -0.77 10.57 -42.04
CA LEU A 443 0.25 11.41 -41.40
C LEU A 443 -0.34 12.37 -40.33
N THR A 444 -1.67 12.49 -40.25
CA THR A 444 -2.37 13.26 -39.22
C THR A 444 -2.20 12.67 -37.82
N GLU A 445 -2.09 11.35 -37.70
CA GLU A 445 -1.86 10.66 -36.41
C GLU A 445 -0.50 11.02 -35.79
N ILE A 446 0.49 11.37 -36.63
CA ILE A 446 1.82 11.82 -36.21
C ILE A 446 1.76 13.19 -35.57
N LEU A 447 0.94 14.07 -36.16
CA LEU A 447 0.74 15.43 -35.67
C LEU A 447 0.01 15.43 -34.33
N ILE A 448 -0.99 14.54 -34.18
CA ILE A 448 -1.69 14.32 -32.91
C ILE A 448 -0.72 13.83 -31.84
N ALA A 449 0.12 12.83 -32.15
CA ALA A 449 1.11 12.32 -31.21
C ALA A 449 2.13 13.41 -30.79
N ALA A 450 2.64 14.19 -31.74
CA ALA A 450 3.55 15.30 -31.45
C ALA A 450 2.88 16.39 -30.59
N TYR A 451 1.61 16.68 -30.82
CA TYR A 451 0.84 17.64 -30.04
C TYR A 451 0.54 17.15 -28.61
N SER A 452 0.21 15.86 -28.46
CA SER A 452 0.07 15.22 -27.16
C SER A 452 1.36 15.31 -26.33
N GLU A 453 2.52 15.10 -26.96
CA GLU A 453 3.84 15.26 -26.32
C GLU A 453 4.11 16.71 -25.86
N ILE A 454 3.61 17.71 -26.60
CA ILE A 454 3.71 19.13 -26.21
C ILE A 454 2.81 19.41 -24.99
N ILE A 455 1.59 18.90 -24.99
CA ILE A 455 0.70 18.99 -23.81
C ILE A 455 1.35 18.29 -22.62
N GLN A 456 1.98 17.13 -22.81
CA GLN A 456 2.69 16.41 -21.76
C GLN A 456 3.88 17.22 -21.20
N VAL A 457 4.67 17.87 -22.06
CA VAL A 457 5.73 18.80 -21.65
C VAL A 457 5.16 19.95 -20.82
N ASN A 458 4.08 20.58 -21.30
CA ASN A 458 3.39 21.66 -20.57
C ASN A 458 2.84 21.16 -19.22
N ARG A 459 2.28 19.95 -19.17
CA ARG A 459 1.75 19.31 -17.96
C ARG A 459 2.83 19.13 -16.92
N LEU A 460 3.99 18.57 -17.30
CA LEU A 460 5.12 18.37 -16.40
C LEU A 460 5.70 19.69 -15.90
N LEU A 461 5.86 20.68 -16.78
CA LEU A 461 6.39 22.00 -16.41
C LEU A 461 5.43 22.75 -15.48
N VAL A 462 4.14 22.83 -15.82
CA VAL A 462 3.16 23.54 -14.99
C VAL A 462 2.97 22.83 -13.65
N SER A 463 2.90 21.50 -13.61
CA SER A 463 2.84 20.73 -12.37
C SER A 463 4.03 21.00 -11.44
N TYR A 464 5.22 21.25 -12.02
CA TYR A 464 6.41 21.60 -11.26
C TYR A 464 6.39 23.07 -10.77
N PHE A 465 6.19 24.03 -11.67
CA PHE A 465 6.30 25.46 -11.36
C PHE A 465 5.07 26.05 -10.64
N GLN A 466 3.94 25.37 -10.63
CA GLN A 466 2.78 25.74 -9.81
C GLN A 466 3.00 25.48 -8.31
N GLN A 467 4.01 24.69 -7.94
CA GLN A 467 4.31 24.39 -6.55
C GLN A 467 4.84 25.61 -5.82
N ARG A 468 4.35 25.86 -4.60
CA ARG A 468 4.71 27.05 -3.81
C ARG A 468 6.22 27.21 -3.55
N PHE A 469 6.96 26.10 -3.48
CA PHE A 469 8.40 26.05 -3.18
C PHE A 469 9.24 25.55 -4.37
N TRP A 470 8.77 25.76 -5.61
CA TRP A 470 9.48 25.28 -6.80
C TRP A 470 10.92 25.83 -6.88
N THR A 471 11.18 27.02 -6.32
CA THR A 471 12.49 27.68 -6.25
C THR A 471 13.50 26.88 -5.45
N GLU A 472 13.10 26.39 -4.27
CA GLU A 472 13.93 25.57 -3.38
C GLU A 472 14.13 24.16 -3.97
N LEU A 473 13.12 23.66 -4.68
CA LEU A 473 13.19 22.39 -5.38
C LEU A 473 14.11 22.46 -6.61
N PHE A 474 14.23 23.64 -7.25
CA PHE A 474 14.88 23.82 -8.55
C PHE A 474 16.31 23.31 -8.56
N ALA A 475 17.11 23.68 -7.56
CA ALA A 475 18.51 23.26 -7.47
C ALA A 475 18.68 21.72 -7.38
N THR A 476 17.68 21.00 -6.89
CA THR A 476 17.76 19.56 -6.58
C THR A 476 17.03 18.67 -7.57
N ALA A 477 15.90 19.13 -8.12
CA ALA A 477 15.00 18.34 -8.96
C ALA A 477 15.12 18.69 -10.46
N TRP A 478 15.57 19.91 -10.80
CA TRP A 478 15.54 20.40 -12.19
C TRP A 478 16.37 19.57 -13.16
N LYS A 479 17.56 19.10 -12.76
CA LYS A 479 18.44 18.28 -13.63
C LYS A 479 17.70 17.04 -14.17
N ARG A 480 16.89 16.42 -13.33
CA ARG A 480 16.12 15.21 -13.65
C ARG A 480 14.85 15.53 -14.44
N HIS A 481 14.12 16.56 -14.04
CA HIS A 481 12.96 17.01 -14.83
C HIS A 481 13.41 17.40 -16.24
N LYS A 482 14.53 18.11 -16.37
CA LYS A 482 15.14 18.45 -17.65
C LYS A 482 15.51 17.22 -18.48
N SER A 483 16.07 16.16 -17.91
CA SER A 483 16.40 14.94 -18.67
C SER A 483 15.15 14.21 -19.19
N SER A 484 14.10 14.10 -18.37
CA SER A 484 12.80 13.55 -18.77
C SER A 484 12.16 14.38 -19.89
N LEU A 485 12.13 15.71 -19.74
CA LEU A 485 11.65 16.64 -20.77
C LEU A 485 12.45 16.53 -22.07
N THR A 486 13.77 16.37 -21.97
CA THR A 486 14.65 16.24 -23.16
C THR A 486 14.35 14.95 -23.93
N ALA A 487 14.01 13.85 -23.25
CA ALA A 487 13.62 12.60 -23.89
C ALA A 487 12.31 12.77 -24.69
N ILE A 488 11.29 13.38 -24.08
CA ILE A 488 9.99 13.65 -24.74
C ILE A 488 10.20 14.57 -25.96
N ILE A 489 10.95 15.66 -25.79
CA ILE A 489 11.24 16.60 -26.88
C ILE A 489 12.01 15.90 -28.01
N SER A 490 12.98 15.03 -27.69
CA SER A 490 13.77 14.31 -28.71
C SER A 490 12.92 13.33 -29.51
N ARG A 491 11.96 12.66 -28.87
CA ARG A 491 11.00 11.78 -29.54
C ARG A 491 10.09 12.55 -30.49
N MET A 492 9.51 13.65 -30.01
CA MET A 492 8.70 14.57 -30.82
C MET A 492 9.46 15.07 -32.05
N MET A 493 10.70 15.52 -31.87
CA MET A 493 11.55 15.99 -32.98
C MET A 493 11.83 14.89 -34.00
N SER A 494 12.08 13.66 -33.56
CA SER A 494 12.32 12.52 -34.45
C SER A 494 11.07 12.19 -35.29
N ARG A 495 9.88 12.23 -34.68
CA ARG A 495 8.61 12.04 -35.40
C ARG A 495 8.40 13.12 -36.46
N LEU A 496 8.55 14.39 -36.09
CA LEU A 496 8.37 15.53 -37.01
C LEU A 496 9.37 15.51 -38.18
N LYS A 497 10.60 15.03 -37.97
CA LYS A 497 11.60 14.85 -39.04
C LYS A 497 11.22 13.78 -40.07
N LEU A 498 10.56 12.70 -39.64
CA LEU A 498 10.09 11.65 -40.56
C LEU A 498 9.00 12.18 -41.49
N VAL A 499 8.15 13.08 -40.99
CA VAL A 499 7.12 13.76 -41.79
C VAL A 499 7.75 14.67 -42.86
N ASP A 500 8.78 15.43 -42.49
CA ASP A 500 9.49 16.33 -43.40
C ASP A 500 10.24 15.56 -44.52
N GLY A 501 10.66 14.32 -44.25
CA GLY A 501 11.39 13.46 -45.18
C GLY A 501 10.55 12.69 -46.23
N ARG A 502 9.21 12.83 -46.22
CA ARG A 502 8.27 12.09 -47.12
C ARG A 502 8.53 10.56 -47.17
N THR A 503 8.84 9.96 -46.03
CA THR A 503 9.08 8.50 -45.90
C THR A 503 7.77 7.69 -45.97
N SER A 504 7.83 6.47 -46.55
CA SER A 504 6.70 5.52 -46.62
C SER A 504 6.09 5.21 -45.25
N VAL A 505 4.76 5.06 -45.20
CA VAL A 505 3.96 4.66 -44.03
C VAL A 505 4.51 3.41 -43.33
N ASP A 506 5.13 2.49 -44.08
CA ASP A 506 5.75 1.26 -43.53
C ASP A 506 6.99 1.53 -42.66
N GLN A 507 7.85 2.48 -43.05
CA GLN A 507 9.00 2.88 -42.23
C GLN A 507 8.55 3.66 -40.99
N PHE A 508 7.40 4.33 -41.08
CA PHE A 508 6.81 5.07 -39.99
C PHE A 508 6.15 4.15 -38.94
N HIS A 509 5.45 3.09 -39.35
CA HIS A 509 4.99 2.04 -38.44
C HIS A 509 6.15 1.31 -37.73
N SER A 510 7.30 1.16 -38.40
CA SER A 510 8.51 0.59 -37.80
C SER A 510 9.17 1.51 -36.74
N PHE A 511 8.90 2.82 -36.78
CA PHE A 511 9.39 3.82 -35.84
C PHE A 511 8.50 3.97 -34.59
N GLY A 512 7.44 3.17 -34.47
CA GLY A 512 6.62 3.06 -33.26
C GLY A 512 5.73 4.28 -33.02
N ILE A 513 4.57 4.33 -33.68
CA ILE A 513 3.44 5.07 -33.12
C ILE A 513 2.82 4.21 -32.03
N ASN A 514 2.71 4.76 -30.83
CA ASN A 514 2.00 4.17 -29.70
C ASN A 514 2.50 2.79 -29.31
N SER A 515 3.75 2.68 -28.87
CA SER A 515 4.04 1.65 -27.88
C SER A 515 3.71 2.25 -26.51
N PRO A 516 2.52 2.00 -25.91
CA PRO A 516 2.30 2.27 -24.49
C PRO A 516 3.47 1.74 -23.66
N HIS A 517 4.11 0.66 -24.13
CA HIS A 517 5.34 0.07 -23.63
C HIS A 517 6.54 1.02 -23.43
N GLU A 518 6.73 2.09 -24.23
CA GLU A 518 7.84 3.05 -24.04
C GLU A 518 7.51 4.15 -23.02
N GLU A 519 6.26 4.60 -23.00
CA GLU A 519 5.76 5.55 -22.00
C GLU A 519 5.60 4.87 -20.64
N GLU A 520 5.13 3.63 -20.62
CA GLU A 520 5.15 2.70 -19.49
C GLU A 520 6.59 2.40 -19.08
N ALA A 521 7.53 2.09 -19.98
CA ALA A 521 8.92 1.88 -19.58
C ALA A 521 9.56 3.12 -18.95
N MET A 522 9.21 4.33 -19.40
CA MET A 522 9.71 5.58 -18.83
C MET A 522 9.04 5.92 -17.50
N ASN A 523 7.72 5.65 -17.38
CA ASN A 523 6.96 5.79 -16.15
C ASN A 523 7.40 4.72 -15.12
N ASP A 524 7.63 3.48 -15.52
CA ASP A 524 8.16 2.37 -14.71
C ASP A 524 9.59 2.64 -14.24
N ALA A 525 10.43 3.22 -15.09
CA ALA A 525 11.78 3.64 -14.70
C ALA A 525 11.72 4.80 -13.68
N SER A 526 10.81 5.76 -13.88
CA SER A 526 10.55 6.87 -12.95
C SER A 526 9.98 6.36 -11.61
N ASP A 527 9.03 5.42 -11.65
CA ASP A 527 8.36 4.82 -10.50
C ASP A 527 9.30 3.90 -9.73
N GLY A 528 10.13 3.12 -10.43
CA GLY A 528 11.21 2.34 -9.84
C GLY A 528 12.22 3.23 -9.10
N GLN A 529 12.59 4.39 -9.66
CA GLN A 529 13.46 5.36 -8.98
C GLN A 529 12.77 6.02 -7.77
N ASN A 530 11.51 6.44 -7.92
CA ASN A 530 10.72 7.02 -6.83
C ASN A 530 10.52 6.03 -5.68
N LEU A 531 10.34 4.74 -6.00
CA LEU A 531 10.24 3.67 -5.01
C LEU A 531 11.53 3.54 -4.20
N VAL A 532 12.70 3.53 -4.85
CA VAL A 532 13.99 3.49 -4.17
C VAL A 532 14.20 4.71 -3.27
N ARG A 533 13.82 5.91 -3.73
CA ARG A 533 13.89 7.15 -2.93
C ARG A 533 12.94 7.11 -1.74
N ARG A 534 11.70 6.64 -1.94
CA ARG A 534 10.73 6.43 -0.86
C ARG A 534 11.32 5.49 0.18
N TYR A 535 11.88 4.34 -0.21
CA TYR A 535 12.52 3.43 0.73
C TYR A 535 13.68 4.09 1.50
N ALA A 536 14.52 4.88 0.84
CA ALA A 536 15.61 5.59 1.50
C ALA A 536 15.10 6.62 2.52
N VAL A 537 14.12 7.44 2.12
CA VAL A 537 13.50 8.45 3.00
C VAL A 537 12.78 7.78 4.17
N TYR A 538 12.03 6.71 3.94
CA TYR A 538 11.34 5.96 5.00
C TYR A 538 12.33 5.31 5.98
N ALA A 539 13.43 4.73 5.48
CA ALA A 539 14.47 4.15 6.32
C ALA A 539 15.18 5.23 7.18
N TRP A 540 15.35 6.43 6.63
CA TRP A 540 15.95 7.57 7.32
C TRP A 540 15.02 8.23 8.33
N ILE A 541 13.75 8.47 7.96
CA ILE A 541 12.74 9.01 8.86
C ILE A 541 12.50 8.04 10.01
N LYS A 542 12.49 6.72 9.76
CA LYS A 542 12.21 5.67 10.73
C LYS A 542 10.90 5.94 11.52
N PRO A 543 9.75 6.01 10.82
CA PRO A 543 8.47 6.31 11.45
C PRO A 543 8.01 5.19 12.38
N THR A 544 7.20 5.54 13.38
CA THR A 544 6.52 4.55 14.22
C THR A 544 5.26 4.07 13.52
N ASP A 545 5.01 2.77 13.59
CA ASP A 545 3.83 2.17 12.97
C ASP A 545 2.56 2.53 13.76
N MET A 546 1.77 3.44 13.19
CA MET A 546 0.49 3.91 13.73
C MET A 546 -0.71 3.27 13.04
N GLU A 547 -0.52 2.71 11.83
CA GLU A 547 -1.64 2.13 11.07
C GLU A 547 -2.13 0.84 11.74
N ASN A 548 -1.22 0.03 12.29
CA ASN A 548 -1.59 -1.14 13.08
C ASN A 548 -2.39 -0.77 14.35
N GLU A 549 -2.04 0.32 15.01
CA GLU A 549 -2.78 0.82 16.18
C GLU A 549 -4.18 1.31 15.78
N GLN A 550 -4.27 2.09 14.69
CA GLN A 550 -5.54 2.55 14.14
C GLN A 550 -6.44 1.38 13.72
N GLU A 551 -5.88 0.35 13.09
CA GLU A 551 -6.61 -0.86 12.69
C GLU A 551 -7.11 -1.64 13.91
N TYR A 552 -6.29 -1.77 14.96
CA TYR A 552 -6.70 -2.39 16.22
C TYR A 552 -7.89 -1.66 16.86
N LEU A 553 -7.81 -0.33 16.97
CA LEU A 553 -8.88 0.50 17.53
C LEU A 553 -10.14 0.47 16.65
N ARG A 554 -9.97 0.42 15.32
CA ARG A 554 -11.07 0.27 14.38
C ARG A 554 -11.80 -1.06 14.59
N ARG A 555 -11.10 -2.17 14.83
CA ARG A 555 -11.71 -3.48 15.10
C ARG A 555 -12.54 -3.46 16.37
N ILE A 556 -12.02 -2.86 17.45
CA ILE A 556 -12.79 -2.66 18.69
C ILE A 556 -14.08 -1.91 18.40
N ARG A 557 -14.00 -0.78 17.68
CA ARG A 557 -15.18 0.04 17.35
C ARG A 557 -16.19 -0.69 16.47
N VAL A 558 -15.73 -1.49 15.50
CA VAL A 558 -16.62 -2.24 14.58
C VAL A 558 -17.33 -3.39 15.29
N ALA A 559 -16.71 -3.96 16.34
CA ALA A 559 -17.34 -5.00 17.15
C ALA A 559 -18.57 -4.52 17.94
N TYR A 560 -18.74 -3.21 18.11
CA TYR A 560 -19.91 -2.62 18.79
C TYR A 560 -20.57 -1.55 17.89
N PRO A 561 -21.34 -1.97 16.86
CA PRO A 561 -22.01 -1.06 15.93
C PRO A 561 -22.95 -0.11 16.67
N GLY A 562 -22.99 1.16 16.24
CA GLY A 562 -23.86 2.17 16.87
C GLY A 562 -23.19 3.00 17.97
N THR A 563 -22.10 2.50 18.55
CA THR A 563 -21.35 3.23 19.58
C THR A 563 -20.56 4.44 19.04
N CYS A 564 -20.16 5.36 19.92
CA CYS A 564 -19.37 6.57 19.67
C CYS A 564 -20.09 7.63 18.81
N ARG A 565 -21.36 7.42 18.45
CA ARG A 565 -22.11 8.32 17.54
C ARG A 565 -22.46 9.66 18.17
N TRP A 566 -22.55 9.73 19.50
CA TRP A 566 -22.84 10.97 20.22
C TRP A 566 -21.84 12.08 19.89
N LEU A 567 -20.58 11.73 19.58
CA LEU A 567 -19.56 12.72 19.20
C LEU A 567 -19.92 13.45 17.90
N LEU A 568 -20.49 12.73 16.93
CA LEU A 568 -20.88 13.30 15.63
C LEU A 568 -22.08 14.25 15.73
N HIS A 569 -22.87 14.13 16.80
CA HIS A 569 -24.01 15.00 17.10
C HIS A 569 -23.63 16.17 18.04
N ASN A 570 -22.38 16.22 18.49
CA ASN A 570 -21.93 17.28 19.38
C ASN A 570 -21.71 18.58 18.58
N MET A 571 -22.35 19.67 19.01
CA MET A 571 -22.27 20.98 18.35
C MET A 571 -20.81 21.45 18.16
N ALA A 572 -19.97 21.38 19.20
CA ALA A 572 -18.57 21.82 19.11
C ALA A 572 -17.74 20.93 18.17
N PHE A 573 -18.10 19.65 18.01
CA PHE A 573 -17.50 18.78 17.01
C PHE A 573 -17.95 19.16 15.61
N GLN A 574 -19.25 19.38 15.40
CA GLN A 574 -19.81 19.75 14.09
C GLN A 574 -19.28 21.10 13.60
N GLU A 575 -19.19 22.09 14.49
CA GLU A 575 -18.60 23.41 14.19
C GLU A 575 -17.13 23.29 13.76
N TRP A 576 -16.38 22.39 14.38
CA TRP A 576 -14.97 22.15 14.05
C TRP A 576 -14.77 21.23 12.83
N PHE A 577 -15.71 20.32 12.56
CA PHE A 577 -15.61 19.28 11.54
C PHE A 577 -16.29 19.64 10.20
N GLY A 578 -17.22 20.60 10.18
CA GLY A 578 -18.01 20.97 9.01
C GLY A 578 -17.26 21.80 7.95
N GLU A 579 -17.63 21.63 6.67
CA GLU A 579 -17.07 22.34 5.51
C GLU A 579 -17.74 23.71 5.21
N GLN A 580 -18.66 24.19 6.05
CA GLN A 580 -19.46 25.39 5.77
C GLN A 580 -19.24 26.51 6.80
N SER A 581 -18.49 27.55 6.43
CA SER A 581 -18.95 28.97 6.36
C SER A 581 -17.79 29.97 6.33
N ASP A 582 -17.97 31.03 5.53
CA ASP A 582 -17.14 32.23 5.33
C ASP A 582 -16.92 33.11 6.60
N THR A 583 -16.76 32.52 7.79
CA THR A 583 -16.53 33.29 9.03
C THR A 583 -15.17 33.03 9.64
N LEU A 584 -14.43 34.13 9.84
CA LEU A 584 -13.14 34.26 10.53
C LEU A 584 -13.12 33.78 12.00
N ALA A 585 -14.15 33.06 12.47
CA ALA A 585 -14.43 32.76 13.88
C ALA A 585 -14.61 31.27 14.20
N ILE A 586 -14.36 30.34 13.27
CA ILE A 586 -14.45 28.90 13.56
C ILE A 586 -13.21 28.46 14.36
N PRO A 587 -13.37 27.78 15.51
CA PRO A 587 -12.24 27.29 16.28
C PRO A 587 -11.53 26.16 15.53
N LYS A 588 -10.26 26.36 15.18
CA LYS A 588 -9.44 25.40 14.42
C LYS A 588 -8.78 24.34 15.29
N VAL A 589 -8.95 24.45 16.60
CA VAL A 589 -8.36 23.55 17.58
C VAL A 589 -9.45 23.10 18.54
N LEU A 590 -9.63 21.78 18.67
CA LEU A 590 -10.62 21.15 19.55
C LEU A 590 -9.92 20.24 20.57
N TRP A 591 -10.39 20.25 21.82
CA TRP A 591 -9.88 19.38 22.87
C TRP A 591 -10.92 18.35 23.34
N LEU A 592 -10.77 17.08 22.96
CA LEU A 592 -11.54 15.99 23.53
C LEU A 592 -10.85 15.48 24.80
N ASN A 593 -11.57 15.51 25.91
CA ASN A 593 -11.05 15.07 27.19
C ASN A 593 -12.00 14.08 27.89
N GLY A 594 -11.53 13.42 28.92
CA GLY A 594 -12.37 12.46 29.66
C GLY A 594 -11.58 11.63 30.67
N LYS A 595 -12.29 10.94 31.56
CA LYS A 595 -11.69 10.07 32.59
C LYS A 595 -10.89 8.91 31.97
N PRO A 596 -9.87 8.34 32.63
CA PRO A 596 -9.23 7.12 32.16
C PRO A 596 -10.27 6.03 31.87
N GLY A 597 -10.16 5.32 30.74
CA GLY A 597 -11.11 4.25 30.38
C GLY A 597 -12.39 4.71 29.68
N SER A 598 -12.62 6.02 29.50
CA SER A 598 -13.84 6.57 28.89
C SER A 598 -13.98 6.40 27.36
N GLY A 599 -13.21 5.52 26.71
CA GLY A 599 -13.30 5.28 25.26
C GLY A 599 -12.65 6.33 24.33
N LYS A 600 -11.92 7.32 24.86
CA LYS A 600 -11.25 8.39 24.06
C LYS A 600 -10.47 7.92 22.83
N THR A 601 -9.64 6.88 22.97
CA THR A 601 -8.83 6.36 21.86
C THR A 601 -9.70 5.70 20.78
N VAL A 602 -10.82 5.08 21.18
CA VAL A 602 -11.82 4.53 20.25
C VAL A 602 -12.56 5.65 19.53
N LEU A 603 -12.90 6.75 20.22
CA LEU A 603 -13.46 7.97 19.62
C LEU A 603 -12.49 8.58 18.60
N ALA A 604 -11.19 8.63 18.89
CA ALA A 604 -10.17 9.09 17.93
C ALA A 604 -10.21 8.29 16.61
N SER A 605 -10.38 6.97 16.70
CA SER A 605 -10.49 6.11 15.50
C SER A 605 -11.74 6.41 14.66
N LEU A 606 -12.82 6.89 15.29
CA LEU A 606 -14.03 7.34 14.61
C LEU A 606 -13.77 8.66 13.88
N VAL A 607 -13.14 9.63 14.56
CA VAL A 607 -12.80 10.93 13.96
C VAL A 607 -11.93 10.74 12.71
N ILE A 608 -10.90 9.90 12.78
CA ILE A 608 -10.04 9.57 11.63
C ILE A 608 -10.85 8.94 10.50
N LYS A 609 -11.78 8.03 10.82
CA LYS A 609 -12.63 7.39 9.81
C LYS A 609 -13.53 8.41 9.11
N GLU A 610 -14.20 9.27 9.85
CA GLU A 610 -15.13 10.24 9.27
C GLU A 610 -14.36 11.33 8.50
N ALA A 611 -13.18 11.77 9.00
CA ALA A 611 -12.35 12.76 8.31
C ALA A 611 -11.90 12.27 6.92
N LYS A 612 -11.61 10.97 6.78
CA LYS A 612 -11.24 10.36 5.49
C LYS A 612 -12.41 10.29 4.47
N LYS A 613 -13.65 10.59 4.87
CA LYS A 613 -14.83 10.54 3.99
C LYS A 613 -15.30 11.92 3.49
N LEU A 614 -14.68 12.99 3.97
CA LEU A 614 -15.07 14.35 3.57
C LEU A 614 -14.86 14.54 2.06
N GLU A 615 -15.74 15.32 1.41
CA GLU A 615 -15.69 15.55 -0.04
C GLU A 615 -14.42 16.31 -0.45
N SER A 616 -13.92 17.19 0.43
CA SER A 616 -12.61 17.83 0.28
C SER A 616 -11.41 16.86 0.30
N SER A 617 -11.62 15.59 0.66
CA SER A 617 -10.59 14.54 0.78
C SER A 617 -9.33 15.02 1.55
N PRO A 618 -9.48 15.50 2.80
CA PRO A 618 -8.39 16.09 3.55
C PRO A 618 -7.28 15.09 3.85
N LYS A 619 -6.04 15.57 3.96
CA LYS A 619 -4.89 14.74 4.31
C LYS A 619 -4.90 14.42 5.81
N VAL A 620 -5.63 13.38 6.20
CA VAL A 620 -5.74 12.99 7.62
C VAL A 620 -4.42 12.43 8.14
N LEU A 621 -3.80 13.10 9.11
CA LEU A 621 -2.65 12.59 9.86
C LEU A 621 -3.04 12.27 11.29
N PHE A 622 -2.34 11.31 11.91
CA PHE A 622 -2.63 10.91 13.28
C PHE A 622 -1.42 10.24 13.95
N PHE A 623 -1.41 10.27 15.28
CA PHE A 623 -0.40 9.61 16.10
C PHE A 623 -0.97 9.28 17.48
N TYR A 624 -0.72 8.05 17.96
CA TYR A 624 -1.16 7.59 19.27
C TYR A 624 -0.01 7.61 20.26
N PHE A 625 -0.11 8.45 21.30
CA PHE A 625 0.86 8.47 22.38
C PHE A 625 0.67 7.28 23.30
N LYS A 626 1.77 6.56 23.60
CA LYS A 626 1.81 5.49 24.60
C LYS A 626 2.90 5.82 25.62
N GLN A 627 2.50 6.12 26.86
CA GLN A 627 3.37 6.71 27.89
C GLN A 627 4.66 5.92 28.16
N GLU A 628 4.61 4.60 28.02
CA GLU A 628 5.69 3.67 28.38
C GLU A 628 6.55 3.24 27.20
N ASP A 629 6.15 3.64 26.00
CA ASP A 629 6.88 3.36 24.79
C ASP A 629 7.74 4.58 24.45
N SER A 630 9.06 4.44 24.61
CA SER A 630 10.01 5.51 24.32
C SER A 630 10.02 5.92 22.86
N ASP A 631 9.48 5.11 21.94
CA ASP A 631 9.30 5.44 20.52
C ASP A 631 7.87 5.98 20.23
N ARG A 632 7.01 6.11 21.25
CA ARG A 632 5.66 6.70 21.14
C ARG A 632 5.35 7.77 22.17
N ASN A 633 6.36 8.29 22.88
CA ASN A 633 6.18 9.29 23.93
C ASN A 633 7.00 10.58 23.75
N ASN A 634 7.60 10.80 22.57
CA ASN A 634 8.46 11.96 22.32
C ASN A 634 8.16 12.69 21.00
N PHE A 635 8.56 13.97 20.92
CA PHE A 635 8.38 14.84 19.75
C PHE A 635 9.00 14.27 18.47
N LEU A 636 10.22 13.70 18.55
CA LEU A 636 10.91 13.18 17.37
C LEU A 636 10.11 12.05 16.71
N SER A 637 9.52 11.17 17.50
CA SER A 637 8.78 10.01 17.01
C SER A 637 7.44 10.41 16.42
N LEU A 638 6.74 11.37 17.05
CA LEU A 638 5.60 12.04 16.44
C LEU A 638 6.02 12.61 15.09
N ALA A 639 6.95 13.56 15.08
CA ALA A 639 7.35 14.31 13.90
C ALA A 639 7.77 13.41 12.74
N ARG A 640 8.62 12.40 12.99
CA ARG A 640 9.02 11.40 11.98
C ARG A 640 7.81 10.67 11.41
N THR A 641 6.88 10.25 12.26
CA THR A 641 5.69 9.52 11.84
C THR A 641 4.77 10.39 10.99
N LEU A 642 4.60 11.66 11.37
CA LEU A 642 3.81 12.61 10.58
C LEU A 642 4.47 12.90 9.23
N LEU A 643 5.79 13.13 9.22
CA LEU A 643 6.56 13.33 7.99
C LEU A 643 6.42 12.15 7.03
N ALA A 644 6.49 10.91 7.53
CA ALA A 644 6.27 9.73 6.71
C ALA A 644 4.86 9.70 6.09
N GLN A 645 3.83 9.96 6.90
CA GLN A 645 2.45 10.03 6.40
C GLN A 645 2.25 11.17 5.38
N ILE A 646 2.95 12.30 5.51
CA ILE A 646 2.89 13.40 4.53
C ILE A 646 3.59 13.03 3.22
N VAL A 647 4.78 12.43 3.30
CA VAL A 647 5.54 11.97 2.12
C VAL A 647 4.74 10.93 1.33
N GLU A 648 3.98 10.08 2.01
CA GLU A 648 3.05 9.14 1.36
C GLU A 648 1.93 9.85 0.61
N LYS A 649 1.31 10.83 1.25
CA LYS A 649 0.15 11.57 0.73
C LYS A 649 0.52 12.73 -0.21
N THR A 650 1.81 13.04 -0.37
CA THR A 650 2.28 14.21 -1.14
C THR A 650 3.52 13.86 -1.98
N PRO A 651 3.36 13.17 -3.13
CA PRO A 651 4.47 12.67 -3.94
C PRO A 651 5.50 13.73 -4.35
N HIS A 652 5.07 14.97 -4.59
CA HIS A 652 5.95 16.08 -4.99
C HIS A 652 6.97 16.49 -3.90
N THR A 653 6.73 16.15 -2.63
CA THR A 653 7.67 16.45 -1.54
C THR A 653 8.85 15.48 -1.49
N LEU A 654 8.74 14.32 -2.15
CA LEU A 654 9.71 13.22 -2.04
C LEU A 654 11.14 13.64 -2.40
N ASP A 655 11.31 14.44 -3.44
CA ASP A 655 12.64 14.84 -3.89
C ASP A 655 13.34 15.77 -2.89
N TYR A 656 12.58 16.68 -2.26
CA TYR A 656 13.12 17.53 -1.19
C TYR A 656 13.56 16.70 0.01
N PHE A 657 12.69 15.78 0.46
CA PHE A 657 12.98 14.88 1.56
C PHE A 657 14.16 13.96 1.25
N TYR A 658 14.24 13.44 0.02
CA TYR A 658 15.35 12.62 -0.44
C TYR A 658 16.65 13.43 -0.50
N SER A 659 16.61 14.69 -0.96
CA SER A 659 17.76 15.59 -0.95
C SER A 659 18.25 15.91 0.47
N ARG A 660 17.35 16.14 1.43
CA ARG A 660 17.69 16.36 2.85
C ARG A 660 18.16 15.08 3.55
N CYS A 661 17.59 13.92 3.21
CA CYS A 661 18.13 12.60 3.56
C CYS A 661 19.53 12.42 2.99
N CYS A 662 19.76 12.93 1.77
CA CYS A 662 21.07 13.02 1.13
C CYS A 662 21.98 14.10 1.75
N SER A 663 21.38 15.03 2.47
CA SER A 663 21.95 16.10 3.28
C SER A 663 22.69 15.67 4.54
N SER A 664 21.97 14.83 5.27
CA SER A 664 21.93 14.94 6.73
C SER A 664 23.11 14.37 7.49
N GLY A 665 23.98 13.59 6.84
CA GLY A 665 25.07 12.84 7.45
C GLY A 665 24.66 11.72 8.43
N SER A 666 23.44 11.73 8.95
CA SER A 666 22.89 10.72 9.87
C SER A 666 22.06 9.65 9.16
N ALA A 667 22.18 8.40 9.63
CA ALA A 667 21.38 7.26 9.18
C ALA A 667 19.90 7.34 9.61
N VAL A 668 19.60 8.12 10.66
CA VAL A 668 18.23 8.37 11.15
C VAL A 668 18.03 9.87 11.38
N LEU A 669 16.87 10.40 11.03
CA LEU A 669 16.52 11.81 11.21
C LEU A 669 16.41 12.17 12.70
N THR A 670 17.49 12.59 13.35
CA THR A 670 17.56 12.92 14.79
C THR A 670 17.65 14.42 15.09
N SER A 671 18.05 15.23 14.10
CA SER A 671 18.22 16.67 14.25
C SER A 671 16.87 17.38 14.38
N ARG A 672 16.62 18.00 15.53
CA ARG A 672 15.40 18.77 15.79
C ARG A 672 15.21 19.95 14.82
N PRO A 673 16.23 20.81 14.55
CA PRO A 673 16.10 21.88 13.57
C PRO A 673 15.70 21.38 12.17
N LEU A 674 16.32 20.27 11.72
CA LEU A 674 16.01 19.69 10.41
C LEU A 674 14.59 19.09 10.39
N ILE A 675 14.15 18.44 11.46
CA ILE A 675 12.77 17.95 11.58
C ILE A 675 11.77 19.10 11.53
N GLU A 676 12.02 20.19 12.25
CA GLU A 676 11.13 21.35 12.27
C GLU A 676 11.10 22.05 10.90
N GLU A 677 12.24 22.13 10.19
CA GLU A 677 12.30 22.59 8.79
C GLU A 677 11.44 21.71 7.87
N LEU A 678 11.63 20.39 7.93
CA LEU A 678 10.88 19.43 7.11
C LEU A 678 9.39 19.47 7.44
N LEU A 679 9.02 19.57 8.71
CA LEU A 679 7.61 19.66 9.12
C LEU A 679 6.98 20.97 8.63
N LYS A 680 7.67 22.11 8.74
CA LYS A 680 7.19 23.38 8.19
C LYS A 680 6.95 23.26 6.70
N PHE A 681 7.92 22.74 5.94
CA PHE A 681 7.79 22.51 4.50
C PHE A 681 6.64 21.55 4.14
N ALA A 682 6.50 20.47 4.91
CA ALA A 682 5.51 19.42 4.67
C ALA A 682 4.09 19.90 4.98
N LEU A 683 3.90 20.67 6.07
CA LEU A 683 2.61 21.20 6.48
C LEU A 683 2.14 22.35 5.58
N THR A 684 3.03 23.23 5.12
CA THR A 684 2.69 24.26 4.11
C THR A 684 2.36 23.68 2.74
N SER A 685 2.72 22.41 2.50
CA SER A 685 2.38 21.65 1.29
C SER A 685 1.10 20.80 1.45
N CYS A 686 0.42 20.88 2.61
CA CYS A 686 -0.81 20.14 2.92
C CYS A 686 -1.96 21.09 3.22
N GLU A 687 -3.17 20.76 2.74
CA GLU A 687 -4.36 21.60 2.94
C GLU A 687 -5.13 21.28 4.24
N SER A 688 -4.74 20.30 5.07
CA SER A 688 -5.35 20.04 6.41
C SER A 688 -4.66 18.92 7.19
N THR A 689 -4.62 19.01 8.54
CA THR A 689 -3.82 18.08 9.39
C THR A 689 -4.15 18.08 10.91
N TYR A 690 -4.33 16.90 11.57
CA TYR A 690 -4.75 16.72 12.99
C TYR A 690 -3.68 16.11 13.94
N PHE A 691 -3.48 16.60 15.19
CA PHE A 691 -2.40 16.11 16.12
C PHE A 691 -2.62 16.27 17.65
N GLU A 692 -1.78 15.63 18.50
CA GLU A 692 -1.83 15.68 19.99
C GLU A 692 -0.50 16.00 20.78
N ARG A 693 -0.58 16.70 21.93
CA ARG A 693 0.24 16.75 23.20
C ARG A 693 1.22 17.92 23.54
N GLY A 694 1.41 18.24 24.83
CA GLY A 694 2.00 19.46 25.47
C GLY A 694 3.08 20.32 24.77
N ASP A 695 4.32 19.87 24.61
CA ASP A 695 5.39 20.67 23.95
C ASP A 695 5.21 20.78 22.42
N ILE A 696 4.44 19.84 21.87
CA ILE A 696 4.02 19.77 20.49
C ILE A 696 2.86 20.75 20.27
N VAL A 697 1.99 20.94 21.26
CA VAL A 697 0.86 21.87 21.19
C VAL A 697 1.35 23.29 21.12
N SER A 698 2.31 23.72 21.94
CA SER A 698 2.83 25.08 21.86
C SER A 698 3.41 25.37 20.46
N TRP A 699 4.03 24.39 19.80
CA TRP A 699 4.49 24.51 18.42
C TRP A 699 3.36 24.51 17.39
N PHE A 700 2.37 23.61 17.48
CA PHE A 700 1.22 23.58 16.57
C PHE A 700 0.29 24.77 16.76
N ARG A 701 0.08 25.18 18.00
CA ARG A 701 -0.67 26.37 18.38
C ARG A 701 0.05 27.61 17.85
N TYR A 702 1.38 27.66 17.96
CA TYR A 702 2.16 28.71 17.29
C TYR A 702 1.90 28.72 15.77
N LEU A 703 1.87 27.56 15.10
CA LEU A 703 1.57 27.49 13.66
C LEU A 703 0.14 27.93 13.31
N VAL A 704 -0.87 27.50 14.06
CA VAL A 704 -2.28 27.82 13.78
C VAL A 704 -2.63 29.27 14.18
N GLU A 705 -2.08 29.78 15.29
CA GLU A 705 -2.35 31.14 15.79
C GLU A 705 -1.45 32.21 15.17
N ASN A 706 -0.19 31.89 14.81
CA ASN A 706 0.81 32.86 14.34
C ASN A 706 1.25 32.63 12.88
N GLY A 707 0.72 31.63 12.16
CA GLY A 707 0.99 31.40 10.74
C GLY A 707 0.48 32.52 9.82
N HIS A 708 0.84 32.49 8.53
CA HIS A 708 0.32 33.44 7.53
C HIS A 708 -1.21 33.23 7.36
N PRO A 709 -2.04 34.27 7.11
CA PRO A 709 -3.50 34.14 7.02
C PRO A 709 -3.98 33.00 6.10
N GLU A 710 -3.35 32.84 4.94
CA GLU A 710 -3.64 31.76 3.98
C GLU A 710 -3.27 30.34 4.49
N ASP A 711 -2.29 30.22 5.39
CA ASP A 711 -1.88 28.95 5.99
C ASP A 711 -2.77 28.58 7.19
N ARG A 712 -3.44 29.57 7.80
CA ARG A 712 -4.34 29.35 8.94
C ARG A 712 -5.60 28.61 8.52
N ASP A 713 -6.11 28.85 7.32
CA ASP A 713 -7.44 28.37 6.89
C ASP A 713 -7.48 26.88 6.50
N GLY A 714 -6.33 26.23 6.32
CA GLY A 714 -6.27 24.80 6.00
C GLY A 714 -6.20 23.85 7.20
N ILE A 715 -5.66 24.25 8.36
CA ILE A 715 -5.27 23.28 9.40
C ILE A 715 -6.30 23.18 10.53
N HIS A 716 -6.95 22.02 10.67
CA HIS A 716 -7.80 21.68 11.82
C HIS A 716 -7.09 20.66 12.74
N CYS A 717 -7.01 20.94 14.05
CA CYS A 717 -6.34 20.08 15.03
C CYS A 717 -7.30 19.59 16.13
N MET A 718 -7.19 18.32 16.52
CA MET A 718 -7.90 17.75 17.67
C MET A 718 -6.95 17.07 18.64
N PHE A 719 -6.96 17.56 19.89
CA PHE A 719 -6.17 17.02 20.99
C PHE A 719 -7.03 16.08 21.85
N ILE A 720 -6.55 14.87 22.18
CA ILE A 720 -7.35 13.86 22.91
C ILE A 720 -6.66 13.38 24.21
N SER A 721 -6.89 14.07 25.33
CA SER A 721 -6.15 13.78 26.56
C SER A 721 -7.02 13.41 27.77
N GLN A 722 -6.41 12.97 28.86
CA GLN A 722 -7.10 12.96 30.15
C GLN A 722 -7.28 14.41 30.66
N HIS A 723 -8.38 14.68 31.36
CA HIS A 723 -8.73 16.04 31.81
C HIS A 723 -7.66 16.66 32.72
N HIS A 724 -7.04 15.91 33.63
CA HIS A 724 -6.08 16.46 34.59
C HIS A 724 -4.68 16.69 34.01
N CYS A 725 -4.30 15.92 32.98
CA CYS A 725 -2.93 15.90 32.48
C CYS A 725 -2.57 17.10 31.60
N ALA A 726 -3.56 17.78 31.03
CA ALA A 726 -3.33 18.86 30.07
C ALA A 726 -4.20 20.11 30.33
N ARG A 727 -4.83 20.17 31.51
CA ARG A 727 -5.70 21.30 31.91
C ARG A 727 -4.98 22.65 31.91
N LYS A 728 -3.66 22.67 32.12
CA LYS A 728 -2.88 23.91 32.09
C LYS A 728 -2.66 24.44 30.68
N ASP A 729 -2.54 23.53 29.70
CA ASP A 729 -2.17 23.87 28.33
C ASP A 729 -3.40 24.06 27.42
N TYR A 730 -4.56 23.47 27.77
CA TYR A 730 -5.78 23.42 26.93
C TYR A 730 -6.99 24.16 27.51
N ARG A 731 -6.82 24.93 28.60
CA ARG A 731 -7.94 25.59 29.30
C ARG A 731 -8.74 26.53 28.39
N ASP A 732 -8.08 27.17 27.43
CA ASP A 732 -8.67 28.21 26.59
C ASP A 732 -9.22 27.66 25.25
N LEU A 733 -9.15 26.34 25.06
CA LEU A 733 -9.63 25.67 23.84
C LEU A 733 -11.09 25.22 24.01
N PRO A 734 -11.91 25.25 22.94
CA PRO A 734 -13.18 24.53 22.90
C PRO A 734 -12.94 23.06 23.25
N SER A 735 -13.75 22.55 24.18
CA SER A 735 -13.53 21.21 24.70
C SER A 735 -14.80 20.37 24.74
N ILE A 736 -14.63 19.09 24.41
CA ILE A 736 -15.66 18.06 24.53
C ILE A 736 -15.21 17.12 25.63
N THR A 737 -16.01 16.99 26.67
CA THR A 737 -15.76 15.99 27.72
C THR A 737 -16.57 14.73 27.42
N ALA A 738 -15.87 13.60 27.25
CA ALA A 738 -16.41 12.25 27.32
C ALA A 738 -16.61 11.90 28.79
N ASP A 739 -17.81 12.20 29.30
CA ASP A 739 -18.26 12.00 30.68
C ASP A 739 -19.29 10.86 30.79
N THR A 740 -19.79 10.68 32.01
CA THR A 740 -20.64 9.56 32.40
C THR A 740 -22.00 9.57 31.69
N GLY A 741 -22.55 10.76 31.40
CA GLY A 741 -23.86 10.88 30.73
C GLY A 741 -23.81 10.66 29.22
N LYS A 742 -22.68 10.93 28.55
CA LYS A 742 -22.56 10.74 27.10
C LYS A 742 -22.18 9.32 26.67
N ASN A 743 -21.57 8.57 27.58
CA ASN A 743 -21.13 7.19 27.31
C ASN A 743 -22.16 6.12 27.73
N GLU A 744 -23.28 6.50 28.35
CA GLU A 744 -24.25 5.55 28.92
C GLU A 744 -24.85 4.62 27.85
N GLU A 745 -25.34 5.17 26.74
CA GLU A 745 -25.85 4.39 25.60
C GLU A 745 -24.78 3.49 24.97
N ASP A 746 -23.55 4.01 24.90
CA ASP A 746 -22.40 3.29 24.34
C ASP A 746 -22.02 2.07 25.22
N VAL A 747 -22.07 2.23 26.54
CA VAL A 747 -21.83 1.16 27.53
C VAL A 747 -22.98 0.16 27.53
N GLU A 748 -24.23 0.62 27.44
CA GLU A 748 -25.40 -0.27 27.35
C GLU A 748 -25.31 -1.15 26.09
N ALA A 749 -25.00 -0.56 24.94
CA ALA A 749 -24.79 -1.31 23.70
C ALA A 749 -23.67 -2.35 23.84
N PHE A 750 -22.57 -2.00 24.50
CA PHE A 750 -21.49 -2.94 24.82
C PHE A 750 -21.97 -4.10 25.71
N CYS A 751 -22.70 -3.81 26.79
CA CYS A 751 -23.23 -4.81 27.71
C CYS A 751 -24.21 -5.76 27.01
N LYS A 752 -25.07 -5.27 26.12
CA LYS A 752 -26.00 -6.10 25.35
C LYS A 752 -25.26 -7.12 24.48
N VAL A 753 -24.23 -6.69 23.74
CA VAL A 753 -23.42 -7.60 22.91
C VAL A 753 -22.69 -8.66 23.75
N GLN A 754 -22.27 -8.34 24.97
CA GLN A 754 -21.68 -9.36 25.86
C GLN A 754 -22.75 -10.33 26.40
N ALA A 755 -23.93 -9.82 26.78
CA ALA A 755 -25.05 -10.61 27.29
C ALA A 755 -25.54 -11.67 26.30
N GLU A 756 -25.63 -11.32 25.01
CA GLU A 756 -26.01 -12.25 23.94
C GLU A 756 -25.11 -13.50 23.88
N ARG A 757 -23.84 -13.38 24.30
CA ARG A 757 -22.89 -14.50 24.33
C ARG A 757 -23.13 -15.46 25.50
N LEU A 758 -23.89 -15.06 26.52
CA LEU A 758 -24.25 -15.91 27.65
C LEU A 758 -25.37 -16.90 27.31
N VAL A 759 -26.30 -16.51 26.43
CA VAL A 759 -27.43 -17.34 26.00
C VAL A 759 -26.98 -18.73 25.54
N PRO A 760 -26.07 -18.86 24.55
CA PRO A 760 -25.61 -20.19 24.13
C PRO A 760 -24.71 -20.88 25.16
N LYS A 761 -24.03 -20.13 26.04
CA LYS A 761 -23.06 -20.69 27.00
C LYS A 761 -23.76 -21.35 28.19
N PHE A 762 -24.75 -20.68 28.77
CA PHE A 762 -25.44 -21.12 29.98
C PHE A 762 -26.85 -21.67 29.72
N GLN A 763 -27.34 -21.61 28.47
CA GLN A 763 -28.68 -22.06 28.07
C GLN A 763 -29.80 -21.37 28.87
N VAL A 764 -29.64 -20.05 29.06
CA VAL A 764 -30.56 -19.18 29.79
C VAL A 764 -31.39 -18.34 28.81
N GLU A 765 -32.55 -17.85 29.28
CA GLU A 765 -33.42 -16.97 28.49
C GLU A 765 -32.78 -15.60 28.21
N GLU A 766 -33.13 -15.00 27.08
CA GLU A 766 -32.61 -13.68 26.67
C GLU A 766 -32.94 -12.61 27.72
N ASP A 767 -34.13 -12.64 28.31
CA ASP A 767 -34.59 -11.69 29.32
C ASP A 767 -33.67 -11.68 30.56
N TYR A 768 -33.21 -12.84 31.00
CA TYR A 768 -32.28 -12.97 32.13
C TYR A 768 -30.92 -12.34 31.79
N THR A 769 -30.39 -12.60 30.59
CA THR A 769 -29.12 -11.99 30.16
C THR A 769 -29.24 -10.48 29.95
N HIS A 770 -30.41 -10.00 29.54
CA HIS A 770 -30.70 -8.58 29.39
C HIS A 770 -30.79 -7.88 30.76
N GLU A 771 -31.34 -8.53 31.79
CA GLU A 771 -31.32 -8.02 33.17
C GLU A 771 -29.87 -7.85 33.66
N ILE A 772 -29.01 -8.86 33.42
CA ILE A 772 -27.58 -8.77 33.74
C ILE A 772 -26.94 -7.57 33.02
N ALA A 773 -27.25 -7.37 31.73
CA ALA A 773 -26.75 -6.24 30.96
C ALA A 773 -27.13 -4.89 31.56
N GLN A 774 -28.39 -4.72 31.96
CA GLN A 774 -28.88 -3.50 32.59
C GLN A 774 -28.22 -3.26 33.96
N ARG A 775 -28.04 -4.31 34.76
CA ARG A 775 -27.37 -4.22 36.06
C ARG A 775 -25.93 -3.76 35.92
N VAL A 776 -25.20 -4.32 34.95
CA VAL A 776 -23.80 -3.96 34.70
C VAL A 776 -23.66 -2.57 34.09
N SER A 777 -24.52 -2.19 33.14
CA SER A 777 -24.48 -0.85 32.54
C SER A 777 -24.81 0.25 33.54
N ALA A 778 -25.80 0.03 34.42
CA ALA A 778 -26.17 0.99 35.47
C ALA A 778 -25.06 1.19 36.53
N ALA A 779 -24.24 0.17 36.76
CA ALA A 779 -23.15 0.22 37.75
C ALA A 779 -21.85 0.85 37.22
N ASP A 780 -21.72 1.11 35.92
CA ASP A 780 -20.46 1.49 35.26
C ASP A 780 -20.11 2.99 35.35
N ALA A 781 -21.08 3.84 35.71
CA ALA A 781 -20.97 5.30 35.62
C ALA A 781 -20.29 5.79 34.32
N GLY A 782 -20.54 5.15 33.18
CA GLY A 782 -19.98 5.53 31.88
C GLY A 782 -18.46 5.32 31.71
N VAL A 783 -17.84 4.43 32.50
CA VAL A 783 -16.43 4.04 32.41
C VAL A 783 -16.28 2.62 31.87
N PHE A 784 -16.38 2.45 30.54
CA PHE A 784 -16.21 1.20 29.77
C PHE A 784 -15.25 0.12 30.32
N LEU A 785 -14.15 0.51 30.97
CA LEU A 785 -13.25 -0.42 31.64
C LEU A 785 -13.96 -1.29 32.68
N PHE A 786 -14.83 -0.71 33.51
CA PHE A 786 -15.49 -1.43 34.59
C PHE A 786 -16.47 -2.45 34.01
N ALA A 787 -17.34 -2.03 33.07
CA ALA A 787 -18.21 -2.92 32.34
C ALA A 787 -17.42 -4.05 31.69
N HIS A 788 -16.31 -3.75 31.01
CA HIS A 788 -15.47 -4.76 30.36
C HIS A 788 -14.91 -5.79 31.35
N LEU A 789 -14.38 -5.35 32.50
CA LEU A 789 -13.82 -6.25 33.51
C LEU A 789 -14.88 -7.13 34.18
N VAL A 790 -16.05 -6.55 34.48
CA VAL A 790 -17.20 -7.30 35.00
C VAL A 790 -17.65 -8.36 34.01
N TRP A 791 -17.73 -8.03 32.72
CA TRP A 791 -18.12 -8.98 31.68
C TRP A 791 -17.12 -10.10 31.46
N ILE A 792 -15.81 -9.85 31.60
CA ILE A 792 -14.83 -10.95 31.57
C ILE A 792 -15.08 -11.92 32.74
N ASN A 793 -15.36 -11.41 33.95
CA ASN A 793 -15.68 -12.26 35.11
C ASN A 793 -17.00 -13.03 34.93
N ILE A 794 -18.03 -12.40 34.38
CA ILE A 794 -19.29 -13.08 34.06
C ILE A 794 -19.06 -14.17 33.01
N HIS A 795 -18.27 -13.88 31.98
CA HIS A 795 -17.91 -14.87 30.96
C HIS A 795 -16.96 -15.96 31.46
N SER A 796 -16.27 -15.80 32.59
CA SER A 796 -15.40 -16.85 33.15
C SER A 796 -16.16 -17.88 34.00
N GLN A 797 -17.41 -17.59 34.40
CA GLN A 797 -18.20 -18.51 35.22
C GLN A 797 -18.42 -19.87 34.53
N SER A 798 -18.38 -20.94 35.32
CA SER A 798 -18.43 -22.33 34.84
C SER A 798 -19.83 -22.95 34.85
N SER A 799 -20.78 -22.38 35.59
CA SER A 799 -22.17 -22.83 35.68
C SER A 799 -23.11 -21.64 35.88
N GLN A 800 -24.40 -21.84 35.56
CA GLN A 800 -25.44 -20.85 35.84
C GLN A 800 -25.56 -20.54 37.34
N GLU A 801 -25.44 -21.55 38.20
CA GLU A 801 -25.49 -21.37 39.67
C GLU A 801 -24.37 -20.44 40.18
N ASN A 802 -23.15 -20.56 39.62
CA ASN A 802 -22.05 -19.66 39.98
C ASN A 802 -22.29 -18.23 39.45
N LEU A 803 -22.89 -18.11 38.27
CA LEU A 803 -23.32 -16.83 37.72
C LEU A 803 -24.38 -16.16 38.61
N ASP A 804 -25.39 -16.91 39.05
CA ASP A 804 -26.45 -16.42 39.93
C ASP A 804 -25.87 -15.89 41.25
N ARG A 805 -25.00 -16.65 41.93
CA ARG A 805 -24.34 -16.21 43.18
C ARG A 805 -23.48 -14.96 42.98
N GLU A 806 -22.80 -14.84 41.83
CA GLU A 806 -22.00 -13.65 41.51
C GLU A 806 -22.88 -12.41 41.27
N MET A 807 -24.08 -12.61 40.72
CA MET A 807 -25.08 -11.56 40.52
C MET A 807 -25.84 -11.21 41.81
N GLU A 808 -26.03 -12.15 42.73
CA GLU A 808 -26.60 -11.90 44.08
C GLU A 808 -25.69 -11.02 44.94
N THR A 809 -24.37 -11.17 44.81
CA THR A 809 -23.37 -10.37 45.52
C THR A 809 -23.00 -9.06 44.80
N PHE A 810 -23.64 -8.79 43.64
CA PHE A 810 -23.42 -7.60 42.84
C PHE A 810 -23.99 -6.34 43.53
N GLU A 811 -23.17 -5.62 44.29
CA GLU A 811 -23.49 -4.29 44.82
C GLU A 811 -23.42 -3.21 43.72
N THR A 812 -24.30 -2.21 43.78
CA THR A 812 -24.45 -1.13 42.77
C THR A 812 -23.74 0.20 43.13
N ASP A 813 -23.05 0.28 44.28
CA ASP A 813 -22.45 1.54 44.75
C ASP A 813 -21.00 1.75 44.27
N LEU A 814 -20.85 2.61 43.27
CA LEU A 814 -19.61 2.99 42.59
C LEU A 814 -18.49 3.47 43.52
N ASN A 815 -18.81 4.12 44.65
CA ASN A 815 -17.81 4.66 45.56
C ASN A 815 -17.06 3.58 46.36
N ASN A 816 -17.67 2.39 46.53
CA ASN A 816 -17.05 1.22 47.17
C ASN A 816 -16.51 0.20 46.14
N LEU A 817 -17.06 0.20 44.92
CA LEU A 817 -16.70 -0.72 43.84
C LEU A 817 -15.34 -0.43 43.19
N ASP A 818 -14.95 0.85 43.08
CA ASP A 818 -13.68 1.27 42.46
C ASP A 818 -12.44 0.67 43.13
N LYS A 819 -12.52 0.19 44.38
CA LYS A 819 -11.36 -0.33 45.13
C LYS A 819 -11.38 -1.85 45.37
N ALA A 820 -12.56 -2.47 45.33
CA ALA A 820 -12.75 -3.70 46.07
C ALA A 820 -12.99 -4.94 45.21
N ARG A 821 -13.71 -4.94 44.08
CA ARG A 821 -14.17 -6.22 43.48
C ARG A 821 -13.08 -7.01 42.76
N ILE A 822 -12.30 -6.36 41.90
CA ILE A 822 -11.21 -7.01 41.15
C ILE A 822 -10.10 -7.50 42.11
N MET A 823 -9.80 -6.68 43.11
CA MET A 823 -8.82 -7.03 44.14
C MET A 823 -9.39 -8.01 45.15
N ARG A 824 -10.69 -7.99 45.49
CA ARG A 824 -11.36 -9.00 46.32
C ARG A 824 -11.25 -10.37 45.69
N THR A 825 -11.30 -10.55 44.38
CA THR A 825 -11.15 -11.90 43.80
C THR A 825 -9.74 -12.45 44.02
N ILE A 826 -8.71 -11.59 43.89
CA ILE A 826 -7.32 -11.94 44.23
C ILE A 826 -7.13 -12.10 45.76
N GLU A 827 -7.68 -11.19 46.57
CA GLU A 827 -7.64 -11.17 48.04
C GLU A 827 -8.53 -12.23 48.70
N ASN A 828 -9.50 -12.78 47.99
CA ASN A 828 -10.38 -13.86 48.45
C ASN A 828 -9.99 -15.19 47.82
N LYS A 829 -8.92 -15.26 46.98
CA LYS A 829 -8.38 -16.54 46.54
C LYS A 829 -8.14 -17.40 47.78
N PRO A 830 -8.73 -18.61 47.86
CA PRO A 830 -8.73 -19.41 49.09
C PRO A 830 -7.33 -19.87 49.50
N VAL A 831 -6.38 -19.87 48.56
CA VAL A 831 -5.00 -20.34 48.73
C VAL A 831 -4.04 -19.16 48.79
N THR A 832 -3.49 -18.87 49.98
CA THR A 832 -2.55 -17.75 50.23
C THR A 832 -1.34 -17.73 49.27
N PRO A 833 -0.70 -18.86 48.93
CA PRO A 833 0.36 -18.88 47.92
C PRO A 833 -0.04 -18.34 46.54
N GLN A 834 -1.21 -18.74 46.01
CA GLN A 834 -1.68 -18.28 44.69
C GLN A 834 -1.96 -16.78 44.67
N ARG A 835 -2.44 -16.23 45.78
CA ARG A 835 -2.64 -14.78 45.96
C ARG A 835 -1.31 -14.03 45.89
N GLN A 836 -0.28 -14.52 46.58
CA GLN A 836 1.03 -13.90 46.58
C GLN A 836 1.68 -13.96 45.19
N GLU A 837 1.52 -15.07 44.48
CA GLU A 837 2.01 -15.25 43.12
C GLU A 837 1.30 -14.33 42.10
N ALA A 838 -0.01 -14.15 42.24
CA ALA A 838 -0.77 -13.21 41.42
C ALA A 838 -0.33 -11.75 41.64
N LEU A 839 -0.16 -11.34 42.90
CA LEU A 839 0.33 -9.99 43.25
C LEU A 839 1.78 -9.76 42.80
N LEU A 840 2.61 -10.81 42.82
CA LEU A 840 3.98 -10.75 42.32
C LEU A 840 3.99 -10.51 40.80
N LEU A 841 3.24 -11.30 40.04
CA LEU A 841 3.16 -11.16 38.58
C LEU A 841 2.56 -9.81 38.18
N LEU A 842 1.48 -9.37 38.82
CA LEU A 842 0.91 -8.04 38.59
C LEU A 842 1.91 -6.93 38.95
N GLY A 843 2.69 -7.09 40.02
CA GLY A 843 3.76 -6.18 40.39
C GLY A 843 4.81 -6.03 39.29
N TRP A 844 5.25 -7.13 38.70
CA TRP A 844 6.16 -7.11 37.55
C TRP A 844 5.53 -6.41 36.35
N LEU A 845 4.29 -6.76 36.00
CA LEU A 845 3.58 -6.16 34.87
C LEU A 845 3.29 -4.67 35.05
N VAL A 846 3.17 -4.18 36.28
CA VAL A 846 2.97 -2.74 36.60
C VAL A 846 4.28 -1.97 36.59
N CYS A 847 5.40 -2.59 36.96
CA CYS A 847 6.70 -1.90 36.95
C CYS A 847 7.46 -2.05 35.64
N ALA A 848 7.08 -3.01 34.79
CA ALA A 848 7.83 -3.34 33.59
C ALA A 848 7.95 -2.17 32.60
N LYS A 849 9.12 -2.05 31.94
CA LYS A 849 9.40 -0.98 30.95
C LYS A 849 8.98 -1.33 29.52
N ARG A 850 8.60 -2.59 29.29
CA ARG A 850 7.94 -3.11 28.09
C ARG A 850 7.10 -4.32 28.49
N SER A 851 6.21 -4.79 27.61
CA SER A 851 5.49 -6.05 27.80
C SER A 851 6.49 -7.19 28.07
N LEU A 852 6.24 -7.94 29.15
CA LEU A 852 7.08 -9.07 29.55
C LEU A 852 6.65 -10.30 28.76
N LYS A 853 7.62 -11.12 28.34
CA LYS A 853 7.33 -12.39 27.68
C LYS A 853 7.09 -13.49 28.72
N MET A 854 6.32 -14.51 28.35
CA MET A 854 6.06 -15.66 29.21
C MET A 854 7.35 -16.27 29.76
N HIS A 855 8.32 -16.57 28.88
CA HIS A 855 9.60 -17.15 29.28
C HIS A 855 10.43 -16.25 30.22
N GLU A 856 10.31 -14.93 30.08
CA GLU A 856 10.95 -13.96 30.98
C GLU A 856 10.35 -14.08 32.38
N THR A 857 9.01 -14.07 32.51
CA THR A 857 8.34 -14.19 33.81
C THR A 857 8.59 -15.53 34.49
N GLN A 858 8.71 -16.61 33.72
CA GLN A 858 9.05 -17.93 34.25
C GLN A 858 10.49 -17.99 34.77
N THR A 859 11.43 -17.35 34.06
CA THR A 859 12.83 -17.21 34.50
C THR A 859 12.92 -16.37 35.76
N MET A 860 12.24 -15.21 35.78
CA MET A 860 12.19 -14.32 36.95
C MET A 860 11.68 -15.03 38.20
N ARG A 861 10.66 -15.87 38.07
CA ARG A 861 10.08 -16.63 39.20
C ARG A 861 10.97 -17.77 39.68
N SER A 862 11.74 -18.35 38.76
CA SER A 862 12.60 -19.51 39.02
C SER A 862 14.03 -19.16 39.43
N PHE A 863 14.39 -17.88 39.37
CA PHE A 863 15.69 -17.39 39.78
C PHE A 863 15.83 -17.41 41.31
N ASN A 864 16.88 -18.07 41.80
CA ASN A 864 17.21 -18.15 43.21
C ASN A 864 18.53 -17.41 43.46
N VAL A 865 18.46 -16.33 44.24
CA VAL A 865 19.61 -15.47 44.55
C VAL A 865 20.66 -16.23 45.39
N ASP A 866 20.22 -17.06 46.34
CA ASP A 866 21.10 -17.78 47.26
C ASP A 866 21.89 -18.89 46.55
N GLU A 867 21.22 -19.63 45.66
CA GLU A 867 21.85 -20.69 44.86
C GLU A 867 22.63 -20.14 43.65
N ARG A 868 22.47 -18.85 43.32
CA ARG A 868 23.01 -18.21 42.12
C ARG A 868 22.75 -19.04 40.86
N ALA A 869 21.52 -19.52 40.71
CA ALA A 869 21.09 -20.35 39.59
C ALA A 869 19.59 -20.16 39.29
N VAL A 870 19.16 -20.61 38.11
CA VAL A 870 17.73 -20.66 37.74
C VAL A 870 17.22 -22.09 37.89
N GLY A 871 16.48 -22.35 38.97
CA GLY A 871 15.89 -23.67 39.25
C GLY A 871 14.56 -23.90 38.52
N PHE A 872 14.54 -23.78 37.18
CA PHE A 872 13.29 -23.69 36.39
C PHE A 872 12.26 -24.77 36.70
N GLU A 873 12.66 -26.05 36.73
CA GLU A 873 11.70 -27.16 36.91
C GLU A 873 10.93 -27.07 38.23
N ARG A 874 11.61 -26.63 39.29
CA ARG A 874 11.03 -26.51 40.64
C ARG A 874 10.39 -25.15 40.87
N GLY A 875 10.92 -24.10 40.26
CA GLY A 875 10.55 -22.71 40.52
C GLY A 875 9.49 -22.12 39.60
N GLN A 876 9.20 -22.72 38.44
CA GLN A 876 8.27 -22.15 37.45
C GLN A 876 6.83 -21.99 37.99
N PHE A 877 6.10 -21.00 37.45
CA PHE A 877 4.65 -20.94 37.63
C PHE A 877 4.01 -22.17 36.97
N ARG A 878 3.23 -22.91 37.77
CA ARG A 878 2.45 -24.07 37.31
C ARG A 878 1.05 -23.70 36.82
N VAL A 879 0.63 -22.47 37.09
CA VAL A 879 -0.69 -21.92 36.73
C VAL A 879 -0.49 -20.88 35.63
N HIS A 880 -1.33 -20.92 34.60
CA HIS A 880 -1.23 -19.98 33.48
C HIS A 880 -1.51 -18.54 33.98
N PRO A 881 -0.83 -17.49 33.47
CA PRO A 881 -1.05 -16.10 33.89
C PRO A 881 -2.50 -15.63 33.89
N LYS A 882 -3.31 -16.08 32.92
CA LYS A 882 -4.75 -15.81 32.87
C LYS A 882 -5.53 -16.44 34.03
N ASP A 883 -5.12 -17.61 34.50
CA ASP A 883 -5.78 -18.28 35.62
C ASP A 883 -5.27 -17.72 36.97
N LEU A 884 -3.99 -17.32 36.99
CA LEU A 884 -3.33 -16.77 38.16
C LEU A 884 -3.82 -15.35 38.48
N CYS A 885 -3.85 -14.47 37.48
CA CYS A 885 -4.25 -13.07 37.61
C CYS A 885 -5.69 -12.80 37.10
N GLU A 886 -6.41 -13.86 36.71
CA GLU A 886 -7.78 -13.78 36.19
C GLU A 886 -7.91 -12.77 35.04
N SER A 887 -9.07 -12.12 34.94
CA SER A 887 -9.49 -11.15 33.92
C SER A 887 -8.61 -9.91 33.78
N LEU A 888 -7.54 -9.76 34.56
CA LEU A 888 -6.65 -8.59 34.53
C LEU A 888 -5.51 -8.72 33.50
N VAL A 889 -5.18 -9.93 33.09
CA VAL A 889 -4.03 -10.22 32.25
C VAL A 889 -4.46 -10.95 30.98
N ASP A 890 -3.92 -10.52 29.84
CA ASP A 890 -4.02 -11.22 28.58
C ASP A 890 -2.64 -11.72 28.13
N VAL A 891 -2.63 -12.81 27.37
CA VAL A 891 -1.41 -13.37 26.78
C VAL A 891 -1.58 -13.40 25.27
N GLN A 892 -0.72 -12.64 24.58
CA GLN A 892 -0.71 -12.49 23.13
C GLN A 892 -0.14 -13.73 22.43
N GLU A 893 -0.41 -13.88 21.13
CA GLU A 893 0.12 -14.99 20.31
C GLU A 893 1.66 -15.06 20.32
N ASP A 894 2.33 -13.92 20.48
CA ASP A 894 3.80 -13.81 20.52
C ASP A 894 4.40 -14.06 21.92
N GLY A 895 3.58 -14.57 22.85
CA GLY A 895 3.93 -14.87 24.23
C GLY A 895 4.07 -13.65 25.13
N SER A 896 3.67 -12.45 24.70
CA SER A 896 3.65 -11.25 25.56
C SER A 896 2.52 -11.34 26.57
N ILE A 897 2.82 -11.03 27.82
CA ILE A 897 1.87 -10.90 28.90
C ILE A 897 1.58 -9.40 29.08
N GLU A 898 0.32 -9.01 28.92
CA GLU A 898 -0.12 -7.63 29.00
C GLU A 898 -1.29 -7.49 29.96
N LEU A 899 -1.41 -6.31 30.59
CA LEU A 899 -2.64 -5.98 31.31
C LEU A 899 -3.73 -5.69 30.28
N VAL A 900 -4.94 -6.22 30.50
CA VAL A 900 -6.08 -6.11 29.57
C VAL A 900 -6.39 -4.65 29.18
N HIS A 901 -6.03 -3.69 30.04
CA HIS A 901 -6.11 -2.27 29.73
C HIS A 901 -5.07 -1.42 30.47
N MET A 902 -4.58 -0.34 29.85
CA MET A 902 -3.60 0.59 30.45
C MET A 902 -4.10 1.22 31.77
N THR A 903 -5.41 1.36 31.94
CA THR A 903 -5.99 1.88 33.18
C THR A 903 -5.98 0.87 34.33
N ALA A 904 -5.93 -0.44 34.06
CA ALA A 904 -5.72 -1.45 35.09
C ALA A 904 -4.34 -1.26 35.74
N ARG A 905 -3.31 -0.92 34.94
CA ARG A 905 -1.97 -0.55 35.43
C ARG A 905 -2.02 0.70 36.31
N MET A 906 -2.66 1.77 35.84
CA MET A 906 -2.81 3.02 36.60
C MET A 906 -3.57 2.82 37.90
N TYR A 907 -4.58 1.95 37.89
CA TYR A 907 -5.35 1.56 39.06
C TYR A 907 -4.48 0.81 40.06
N LEU A 908 -3.84 -0.29 39.64
CA LEU A 908 -2.94 -1.08 40.48
C LEU A 908 -1.84 -0.22 41.11
N ALA A 909 -1.25 0.71 40.34
CA ALA A 909 -0.25 1.66 40.81
C ALA A 909 -0.76 2.67 41.86
N LYS A 910 -2.06 3.05 41.81
CA LYS A 910 -2.67 4.03 42.73
C LYS A 910 -3.40 3.41 43.91
N SER A 911 -3.76 2.14 43.79
CA SER A 911 -4.62 1.41 44.73
C SER A 911 -3.97 1.14 46.09
N GLY A 912 -2.64 1.24 46.18
CA GLY A 912 -1.88 0.89 47.38
C GLY A 912 -1.60 -0.62 47.54
N PHE A 913 -2.22 -1.48 46.72
CA PHE A 913 -1.97 -2.93 46.74
C PHE A 913 -0.61 -3.32 46.16
N ILE A 914 -0.11 -2.51 45.24
CA ILE A 914 1.23 -2.65 44.67
C ILE A 914 1.98 -1.38 45.00
N ASP A 915 2.95 -1.50 45.90
CA ASP A 915 3.93 -0.45 46.12
C ASP A 915 4.85 -0.38 44.90
N VAL A 916 4.56 0.55 43.99
CA VAL A 916 5.28 0.72 42.73
C VAL A 916 6.76 1.02 42.97
N THR A 917 7.10 1.76 44.03
CA THR A 917 8.49 2.08 44.36
C THR A 917 9.21 0.83 44.84
N ALA A 918 8.62 0.10 45.80
CA ALA A 918 9.21 -1.14 46.30
C ALA A 918 9.33 -2.19 45.19
N ARG A 919 8.33 -2.30 44.29
CA ARG A 919 8.39 -3.22 43.14
C ARG A 919 9.38 -2.78 42.07
N ALA A 920 9.54 -1.47 41.82
CA ALA A 920 10.58 -0.97 40.93
C ALA A 920 11.98 -1.28 41.48
N LEU A 921 12.16 -1.14 42.80
CA LEU A 921 13.40 -1.53 43.49
C LEU A 921 13.67 -3.03 43.34
N GLN A 922 12.66 -3.88 43.60
CA GLN A 922 12.77 -5.33 43.39
C GLN A 922 13.11 -5.70 41.94
N MET A 923 12.52 -5.02 40.95
CA MET A 923 12.85 -5.23 39.54
C MET A 923 14.30 -4.83 39.22
N ALA A 924 14.80 -3.76 39.83
CA ALA A 924 16.20 -3.35 39.68
C ALA A 924 17.15 -4.40 40.28
N THR A 925 16.90 -4.80 41.52
CA THR A 925 17.64 -5.87 42.23
C THR A 925 17.64 -7.16 41.42
N LEU A 926 16.46 -7.61 40.98
CA LEU A 926 16.30 -8.83 40.19
C LEU A 926 17.11 -8.77 38.89
N CYS A 927 17.09 -7.64 38.16
CA CYS A 927 17.87 -7.50 36.94
C CYS A 927 19.39 -7.57 37.22
N ILE A 928 19.86 -6.93 38.29
CA ILE A 928 21.27 -6.87 38.64
C ILE A 928 21.78 -8.21 39.16
N ASP A 929 21.07 -8.82 40.11
CA ASP A 929 21.41 -10.14 40.67
C ASP A 929 21.42 -11.22 39.60
N TYR A 930 20.45 -11.17 38.69
CA TYR A 930 20.40 -12.07 37.56
C TYR A 930 21.61 -11.89 36.64
N LEU A 931 22.02 -10.65 36.35
CA LEU A 931 23.23 -10.39 35.54
C LEU A 931 24.54 -10.77 36.24
N ASN A 932 24.52 -10.99 37.56
CA ASN A 932 25.64 -11.51 38.34
C ASN A 932 25.71 -13.04 38.34
N LEU A 933 24.80 -13.75 37.65
CA LEU A 933 24.86 -15.20 37.52
C LEU A 933 26.22 -15.63 36.91
N PRO A 934 26.88 -16.67 37.47
CA PRO A 934 28.13 -17.19 36.93
C PRO A 934 28.02 -17.65 35.47
N SER A 935 26.82 -18.05 35.03
CA SER A 935 26.55 -18.48 33.65
C SER A 935 26.70 -17.41 32.59
N PHE A 936 26.77 -16.12 32.97
CA PHE A 936 27.12 -15.05 32.03
C PHE A 936 28.64 -14.91 31.82
N GLN A 937 29.48 -15.46 32.70
CA GLN A 937 30.93 -15.45 32.54
C GLN A 937 31.41 -16.52 31.55
N ASP A 938 30.81 -17.71 31.62
CA ASP A 938 31.16 -18.84 30.75
C ASP A 938 29.89 -19.46 30.15
N PRO A 939 29.31 -18.85 29.10
CA PRO A 939 28.08 -19.36 28.51
C PRO A 939 28.27 -20.72 27.84
N SER A 940 27.48 -21.70 28.26
CA SER A 940 27.57 -23.08 27.78
C SER A 940 26.21 -23.63 27.33
N GLU A 941 26.24 -24.69 26.51
CA GLU A 941 25.03 -25.40 26.07
C GLU A 941 24.22 -25.96 27.26
N ASN A 942 24.89 -26.42 28.31
CA ASN A 942 24.23 -26.92 29.53
C ASN A 942 23.38 -25.84 30.21
N GLN A 943 23.85 -24.59 30.26
CA GLN A 943 23.10 -23.47 30.83
C GLN A 943 21.95 -23.01 29.93
N VAL A 944 22.09 -23.19 28.60
CA VAL A 944 20.99 -22.99 27.65
C VAL A 944 19.87 -24.01 27.92
N LEU A 945 20.23 -25.29 28.09
CA LEU A 945 19.25 -26.35 28.42
C LEU A 945 18.62 -26.17 29.80
N ALA A 946 19.37 -25.63 30.76
CA ALA A 946 18.89 -25.28 32.09
C ALA A 946 18.00 -24.02 32.10
N ARG A 947 17.74 -23.39 30.95
CA ARG A 947 16.86 -22.23 30.78
C ARG A 947 17.36 -20.96 31.48
N GLU A 948 18.66 -20.85 31.74
CA GLU A 948 19.19 -19.78 32.60
C GLU A 948 19.11 -18.38 31.96
N TYR A 949 19.14 -18.27 30.63
CA TYR A 949 19.21 -17.00 29.90
C TYR A 949 17.88 -16.30 29.56
N GLY A 950 16.74 -16.79 30.07
CA GLY A 950 15.42 -16.38 29.60
C GLY A 950 15.03 -14.93 29.94
N PHE A 951 15.72 -14.27 30.87
CA PHE A 951 15.47 -12.89 31.28
C PHE A 951 16.57 -11.89 30.84
N MET A 952 17.63 -12.38 30.19
CA MET A 952 18.84 -11.61 29.82
C MET A 952 18.57 -10.28 29.12
N GLU A 953 17.76 -10.29 28.07
CA GLU A 953 17.57 -9.09 27.25
C GLU A 953 16.82 -8.00 27.96
N TYR A 954 15.83 -8.38 28.76
CA TYR A 954 15.10 -7.42 29.57
C TYR A 954 16.03 -6.80 30.62
N SER A 955 16.80 -7.63 31.35
CA SER A 955 17.70 -7.13 32.39
C SER A 955 18.74 -6.16 31.83
N ILE A 956 19.41 -6.51 30.72
CA ILE A 956 20.47 -5.68 30.12
C ILE A 956 19.92 -4.32 29.66
N LEU A 957 18.72 -4.29 29.07
CA LEU A 957 18.15 -3.07 28.51
C LEU A 957 17.53 -2.14 29.56
N TYR A 958 17.04 -2.68 30.69
CA TYR A 958 16.15 -1.92 31.58
C TYR A 958 16.58 -1.85 33.04
N TRP A 959 17.66 -2.52 33.48
CA TRP A 959 18.12 -2.47 34.88
C TRP A 959 18.30 -1.03 35.39
N LEU A 960 18.94 -0.17 34.59
CA LEU A 960 19.20 1.23 34.95
C LEU A 960 17.91 2.04 35.08
N ARG A 961 16.95 1.84 34.18
CA ARG A 961 15.65 2.53 34.23
C ARG A 961 14.80 2.10 35.42
N HIS A 962 14.94 0.88 35.91
CA HIS A 962 14.30 0.43 37.15
C HIS A 962 14.98 1.03 38.37
N LEU A 963 16.31 1.07 38.37
CA LEU A 963 17.10 1.73 39.41
C LEU A 963 16.70 3.21 39.55
N GLU A 964 16.69 3.97 38.45
CA GLU A 964 16.27 5.39 38.43
C GLU A 964 14.83 5.59 38.94
N ALA A 965 13.91 4.71 38.54
CA ALA A 965 12.52 4.77 38.98
C ALA A 965 12.38 4.54 40.49
N SER A 966 13.19 3.65 41.07
CA SER A 966 13.23 3.39 42.52
C SER A 966 13.87 4.52 43.34
N MET A 967 14.71 5.36 42.70
CA MET A 967 15.46 6.44 43.34
C MET A 967 14.72 7.78 43.34
N SER A 968 13.64 7.90 42.58
CA SER A 968 12.90 9.16 42.40
C SER A 968 11.95 9.51 43.56
N SER A 969 11.74 8.59 44.51
CA SER A 969 10.93 8.77 45.73
C SER A 969 11.80 8.62 46.98
N ALA A 970 11.64 9.51 47.97
CA ALA A 970 12.48 9.58 49.18
C ALA A 970 12.52 8.25 49.98
N PRO A 971 13.66 7.91 50.62
CA PRO A 971 13.77 6.66 51.37
C PRO A 971 12.95 6.72 52.67
N PRO A 972 12.11 5.71 52.99
CA PRO A 972 11.65 5.50 54.34
C PRO A 972 12.79 4.94 55.19
N ASP A 973 13.09 5.62 56.30
CA ASP A 973 14.03 5.15 57.31
C ASP A 973 13.49 3.88 57.98
N GLN A 974 14.30 2.80 57.89
CA GLN A 974 14.34 1.55 58.67
C GLN A 974 14.30 0.29 57.80
N PHE A 975 15.39 -0.48 57.85
CA PHE A 975 15.80 -1.61 56.98
C PHE A 975 16.11 -1.19 55.54
N ASN A 976 17.36 -1.36 55.10
CA ASN A 976 17.88 -0.73 53.88
C ASN A 976 18.06 -1.72 52.72
N PRO A 977 17.00 -2.10 51.96
CA PRO A 977 17.11 -2.92 50.75
C PRO A 977 17.97 -2.28 49.65
N TYR A 978 18.30 -0.98 49.77
CA TYR A 978 19.28 -0.34 48.90
C TYR A 978 20.71 -0.81 49.19
N ARG A 979 21.03 -1.31 50.40
CA ARG A 979 22.38 -1.83 50.70
C ARG A 979 22.68 -3.09 49.90
N ASP A 980 21.78 -4.07 49.93
CA ASP A 980 21.96 -5.35 49.24
C ASP A 980 22.01 -5.14 47.71
N LEU A 981 21.11 -4.29 47.19
CA LEU A 981 21.15 -3.85 45.80
C LEU A 981 22.49 -3.21 45.42
N MET A 982 23.08 -2.41 46.33
CA MET A 982 24.36 -1.74 46.08
C MET A 982 25.52 -2.72 46.03
N GLU A 983 25.56 -3.69 46.94
CA GLU A 983 26.57 -4.75 46.93
C GLU A 983 26.49 -5.55 45.61
N SER A 984 25.28 -5.90 45.16
CA SER A 984 25.07 -6.57 43.87
C SER A 984 25.43 -5.68 42.67
N LEU A 985 25.15 -4.37 42.72
CA LEU A 985 25.50 -3.43 41.65
C LEU A 985 27.01 -3.28 41.52
N GLU A 986 27.74 -3.23 42.65
CA GLU A 986 29.20 -3.17 42.65
C GLU A 986 29.82 -4.42 42.00
N VAL A 987 29.29 -5.61 42.31
CA VAL A 987 29.71 -6.86 41.68
C VAL A 987 29.47 -6.81 40.16
N MET A 988 28.28 -6.39 39.73
CA MET A 988 27.94 -6.32 38.31
C MET A 988 28.85 -5.34 37.55
N VAL A 989 29.08 -4.17 38.13
CA VAL A 989 29.93 -3.15 37.50
C VAL A 989 31.37 -3.63 37.39
N GLU A 990 31.93 -4.23 38.45
CA GLU A 990 33.30 -4.77 38.40
C GLU A 990 33.43 -5.91 37.38
N GLN A 991 32.43 -6.78 37.32
CA GLN A 991 32.36 -7.91 36.39
C GLN A 991 32.37 -7.48 34.92
N TYR A 992 31.67 -6.39 34.57
CA TYR A 992 31.49 -5.98 33.18
C TYR A 992 32.30 -4.76 32.75
N ARG A 993 33.14 -4.16 33.61
CA ARG A 993 33.90 -2.93 33.30
C ARG A 993 34.92 -3.09 32.16
N ASN A 994 35.02 -2.08 31.28
CA ASN A 994 36.09 -1.94 30.29
C ASN A 994 37.33 -1.20 30.86
N LYS A 995 38.55 -1.53 30.38
CA LYS A 995 39.82 -0.82 30.70
C LYS A 995 40.41 -0.22 29.41
N PRO A 996 40.84 1.07 29.38
CA PRO A 996 40.82 2.11 30.42
C PRO A 996 39.65 3.11 30.29
N ALA A 997 39.23 3.70 31.41
CA ALA A 997 38.06 4.59 31.48
C ALA A 997 38.38 6.02 30.98
N VAL A 998 37.65 6.49 29.97
CA VAL A 998 37.65 7.92 29.57
C VAL A 998 36.99 8.75 30.67
N SER A 999 37.69 9.77 31.15
CA SER A 999 37.17 10.80 32.06
C SER A 999 36.11 11.64 31.34
N VAL A 1000 34.85 11.60 31.80
CA VAL A 1000 33.78 12.44 31.27
C VAL A 1000 33.19 13.27 32.41
N ALA A 1001 33.17 14.59 32.24
CA ALA A 1001 32.56 15.54 33.17
C ALA A 1001 31.04 15.28 33.30
N SER A 1002 30.54 15.29 34.55
CA SER A 1002 29.18 14.89 34.91
C SER A 1002 28.20 16.07 34.98
N HIS A 1003 26.92 15.81 34.67
CA HIS A 1003 25.77 16.69 34.97
C HIS A 1003 24.76 16.01 35.92
N PHE A 1004 25.18 14.96 36.65
CA PHE A 1004 24.39 14.32 37.68
C PHE A 1004 24.60 15.06 39.01
N ASN A 1005 23.77 16.06 39.30
CA ASN A 1005 23.87 16.90 40.51
C ASN A 1005 22.95 16.48 41.67
N HIS A 1006 22.33 15.30 41.63
CA HIS A 1006 21.46 14.87 42.72
C HIS A 1006 22.00 13.64 43.47
N ARG A 1007 22.54 13.95 44.66
CA ARG A 1007 22.91 13.11 45.82
C ARG A 1007 24.32 12.52 45.85
N GLN A 1008 25.04 12.84 46.93
CA GLN A 1008 26.44 12.50 47.24
C GLN A 1008 26.72 10.99 47.44
N SER A 1009 25.68 10.14 47.47
CA SER A 1009 25.80 8.73 47.90
C SER A 1009 26.36 7.77 46.84
N PHE A 1010 26.58 8.19 45.59
CA PHE A 1010 26.94 7.31 44.46
C PHE A 1010 28.19 7.74 43.67
N ALA A 1011 29.05 8.57 44.27
CA ALA A 1011 30.18 9.21 43.60
C ALA A 1011 31.14 8.25 42.88
N LYS A 1012 31.27 6.99 43.36
CA LYS A 1012 32.15 5.97 42.76
C LYS A 1012 31.58 5.30 41.49
N LEU A 1013 30.25 5.29 41.33
CA LEU A 1013 29.55 4.61 40.22
C LEU A 1013 29.01 5.57 39.15
N GLN A 1014 29.02 6.87 39.44
CA GLN A 1014 28.51 7.94 38.59
C GLN A 1014 29.06 7.94 37.15
N PRO A 1015 30.36 7.68 36.89
CA PRO A 1015 30.88 7.60 35.51
C PRO A 1015 30.30 6.41 34.73
N ALA A 1016 30.14 5.25 35.37
CA ALA A 1016 29.57 4.06 34.74
C ALA A 1016 28.08 4.26 34.44
N LEU A 1017 27.31 4.83 35.38
CA LEU A 1017 25.89 5.13 35.20
C LEU A 1017 25.65 6.15 34.08
N VAL A 1018 26.45 7.21 34.00
CA VAL A 1018 26.37 8.24 32.95
C VAL A 1018 26.71 7.68 31.57
N LEU A 1019 27.68 6.76 31.47
CA LEU A 1019 28.03 6.12 30.20
C LEU A 1019 26.98 5.10 29.78
N THR A 1020 26.40 4.35 30.73
CA THR A 1020 25.31 3.41 30.44
C THR A 1020 23.98 4.12 30.08
N ASP A 1021 23.75 5.38 30.49
CA ASP A 1021 22.59 6.17 30.05
C ASP A 1021 22.76 6.75 28.63
N LYS A 1022 24.02 6.95 28.18
CA LYS A 1022 24.33 7.44 26.83
C LYS A 1022 24.31 6.33 25.77
N GLU A 1023 24.60 5.09 26.15
CA GLU A 1023 24.62 3.90 25.27
C GLU A 1023 23.25 3.59 24.62
N PRO A 1024 22.08 3.72 25.29
CA PRO A 1024 20.76 3.56 24.68
C PRO A 1024 20.33 4.74 23.78
N LYS A 1025 20.98 5.90 23.91
CA LYS A 1025 20.54 7.15 23.28
C LYS A 1025 21.36 7.52 22.03
N HIS A 1026 22.57 6.97 21.87
CA HIS A 1026 23.45 7.20 20.71
C HIS A 1026 23.74 5.88 19.98
N PHE A 1027 22.90 5.51 19.00
CA PHE A 1027 22.98 4.21 18.33
C PHE A 1027 23.40 4.31 16.85
N GLY A 1028 24.69 4.56 16.64
CA GLY A 1028 25.44 4.32 15.40
C GLY A 1028 26.94 4.38 15.69
N ASP A 1029 27.70 3.35 15.30
CA ASP A 1029 29.18 3.25 15.29
C ASP A 1029 29.96 3.89 16.46
N VAL A 1030 29.50 3.67 17.70
CA VAL A 1030 30.38 3.87 18.86
C VAL A 1030 31.39 2.72 18.87
N ARG A 1031 32.68 3.04 18.77
CA ARG A 1031 33.77 2.05 18.75
C ARG A 1031 33.66 1.16 20.00
N LEU A 1032 33.97 -0.13 19.88
CA LEU A 1032 33.96 -1.08 21.02
C LEU A 1032 34.79 -0.58 22.22
N GLU A 1033 35.78 0.27 21.93
CA GLU A 1033 36.71 0.93 22.86
C GLU A 1033 36.07 2.08 23.67
N GLU A 1034 34.88 2.57 23.30
CA GLU A 1034 34.19 3.70 23.95
C GLU A 1034 33.04 3.28 24.89
N ARG A 1035 32.77 1.98 25.02
CA ARG A 1035 31.70 1.43 25.89
C ARG A 1035 32.16 1.28 27.34
N ALA A 1036 31.30 1.53 28.31
CA ALA A 1036 31.65 1.39 29.74
C ALA A 1036 31.56 -0.06 30.23
N LEU A 1037 30.56 -0.82 29.75
CA LEU A 1037 30.27 -2.19 30.17
C LEU A 1037 30.28 -3.18 28.98
N LYS A 1038 30.75 -4.42 29.20
CA LYS A 1038 30.94 -5.48 28.19
C LYS A 1038 29.67 -6.26 27.81
N PHE A 1039 28.46 -5.76 28.12
CA PHE A 1039 27.20 -6.50 27.91
C PHE A 1039 27.00 -7.03 26.48
N ALA A 1040 27.43 -6.28 25.46
CA ALA A 1040 27.30 -6.71 24.07
C ALA A 1040 28.13 -7.97 23.75
N GLY A 1041 29.30 -8.14 24.37
CA GLY A 1041 30.11 -9.34 24.21
C GLY A 1041 29.45 -10.56 24.85
N VAL A 1042 28.88 -10.38 26.05
CA VAL A 1042 28.15 -11.41 26.80
C VAL A 1042 26.93 -11.89 26.03
N VAL A 1043 26.09 -10.96 25.55
CA VAL A 1043 24.90 -11.29 24.75
C VAL A 1043 25.28 -12.02 23.47
N LYS A 1044 26.37 -11.61 22.81
CA LYS A 1044 26.87 -12.28 21.62
C LYS A 1044 27.33 -13.71 21.92
N ALA A 1045 27.99 -13.94 23.05
CA ALA A 1045 28.41 -15.26 23.49
C ALA A 1045 27.21 -16.17 23.79
N VAL A 1046 26.26 -15.71 24.62
CA VAL A 1046 25.03 -16.45 24.96
C VAL A 1046 24.21 -16.78 23.71
N ARG A 1047 23.95 -15.79 22.83
CA ARG A 1047 23.22 -16.03 21.58
C ARG A 1047 23.93 -17.04 20.68
N ARG A 1048 25.26 -17.00 20.59
CA ARG A 1048 26.02 -18.00 19.84
C ARG A 1048 25.80 -19.41 20.40
N CYS A 1049 25.77 -19.59 21.72
CA CYS A 1049 25.52 -20.90 22.32
C CYS A 1049 24.11 -21.41 21.96
N ILE A 1050 23.09 -20.56 22.03
CA ILE A 1050 21.72 -20.88 21.62
C ILE A 1050 21.66 -21.24 20.12
N GLU A 1051 22.24 -20.40 19.25
CA GLU A 1051 22.26 -20.61 17.80
C GLU A 1051 23.02 -21.88 17.40
N THR A 1052 24.13 -22.19 18.09
CA THR A 1052 24.95 -23.39 17.85
C THR A 1052 24.17 -24.65 18.20
N TYR A 1053 23.46 -24.65 19.34
CA TYR A 1053 22.63 -25.77 19.77
C TYR A 1053 21.52 -26.09 18.75
N VAL A 1054 20.82 -25.05 18.28
CA VAL A 1054 19.77 -25.18 17.26
C VAL A 1054 20.33 -25.73 15.93
N SER A 1055 21.56 -25.35 15.58
CA SER A 1055 22.16 -25.71 14.28
C SER A 1055 22.80 -27.10 14.25
N HIS A 1056 23.28 -27.63 15.39
CA HIS A 1056 24.03 -28.89 15.45
C HIS A 1056 23.23 -30.06 16.02
N SER A 1057 22.06 -29.82 16.61
CA SER A 1057 21.21 -30.90 17.12
C SER A 1057 20.45 -31.57 15.96
N PRO A 1058 20.59 -32.90 15.75
CA PRO A 1058 19.91 -33.62 14.66
C PRO A 1058 18.40 -33.76 14.88
N ASN A 1059 17.91 -33.45 16.09
CA ASN A 1059 16.49 -33.39 16.43
C ASN A 1059 16.33 -32.37 17.58
N PRO A 1060 16.48 -31.06 17.33
CA PRO A 1060 16.34 -30.06 18.38
C PRO A 1060 14.90 -30.14 18.88
N ASP A 1061 14.72 -30.22 20.20
CA ASP A 1061 13.40 -30.01 20.80
C ASP A 1061 13.02 -28.53 20.63
N MET A 1062 12.61 -28.19 19.40
CA MET A 1062 12.27 -26.84 18.99
C MET A 1062 11.04 -26.34 19.74
N ALA A 1063 10.17 -27.24 20.20
CA ALA A 1063 9.06 -26.92 21.09
C ALA A 1063 9.60 -26.49 22.46
N GLY A 1064 10.45 -27.32 23.08
CA GLY A 1064 11.10 -27.01 24.35
C GLY A 1064 11.90 -25.71 24.32
N LEU A 1065 12.74 -25.47 23.31
CA LEU A 1065 13.52 -24.24 23.14
C LEU A 1065 12.66 -23.00 22.89
N SER A 1066 11.59 -23.13 22.09
CA SER A 1066 10.68 -22.01 21.83
C SER A 1066 9.97 -21.57 23.11
N ASP A 1067 9.63 -22.52 23.98
CA ASP A 1067 9.08 -22.24 25.31
C ASP A 1067 10.11 -21.58 26.25
N MET A 1068 11.40 -21.86 26.06
CA MET A 1068 12.50 -21.32 26.87
C MET A 1068 12.92 -19.90 26.49
N TYR A 1069 12.98 -19.60 25.18
CA TYR A 1069 13.65 -18.41 24.65
C TYR A 1069 12.89 -17.72 23.51
N SER A 1070 11.60 -18.01 23.32
CA SER A 1070 10.72 -17.60 22.20
C SER A 1070 10.88 -18.40 20.91
N CYS A 1071 9.84 -18.40 20.07
CA CYS A 1071 9.81 -19.04 18.76
C CYS A 1071 10.79 -18.43 17.73
N ASN A 1072 11.31 -17.22 17.98
CA ASN A 1072 12.21 -16.50 17.08
C ASN A 1072 13.61 -16.37 17.70
N LEU A 1073 14.36 -17.46 17.64
CA LEU A 1073 15.65 -17.60 18.33
C LEU A 1073 16.78 -16.76 17.71
N PHE A 1074 16.71 -16.47 16.41
CA PHE A 1074 17.75 -15.72 15.71
C PHE A 1074 17.53 -14.22 15.84
N ARG A 1075 18.32 -13.53 16.66
CA ARG A 1075 18.05 -12.11 17.01
C ARG A 1075 19.03 -11.15 16.35
N CYS A 1076 18.55 -9.95 16.02
CA CYS A 1076 19.41 -8.91 15.45
C CYS A 1076 20.47 -8.48 16.49
N PRO A 1077 21.77 -8.39 16.11
CA PRO A 1077 22.84 -7.97 17.03
C PRO A 1077 22.75 -6.50 17.43
N ARG A 1078 21.96 -5.69 16.70
CA ARG A 1078 21.77 -4.27 16.99
C ARG A 1078 20.62 -4.08 17.98
N PHE A 1079 20.91 -3.78 19.25
CA PHE A 1079 19.90 -3.61 20.31
C PHE A 1079 18.81 -2.57 20.00
N SER A 1080 19.11 -1.53 19.20
CA SER A 1080 18.13 -0.54 18.74
C SER A 1080 17.20 -0.99 17.61
N CYS A 1081 17.36 -2.22 17.13
CA CYS A 1081 16.47 -2.84 16.18
C CYS A 1081 15.32 -3.54 16.92
N ARG A 1082 14.07 -3.42 16.44
CA ARG A 1082 12.93 -4.16 17.02
C ARG A 1082 13.13 -5.70 17.00
N TYR A 1083 13.88 -6.20 16.01
CA TYR A 1083 14.21 -7.61 15.88
C TYR A 1083 15.39 -8.04 16.78
N SER A 1084 15.93 -7.12 17.59
CA SER A 1084 16.88 -7.49 18.64
C SER A 1084 16.19 -8.23 19.78
N THR A 1085 14.89 -7.98 19.99
CA THR A 1085 14.03 -8.66 20.97
C THR A 1085 13.07 -9.64 20.29
N ASN A 1086 12.45 -9.25 19.17
CA ASN A 1086 11.44 -10.09 18.52
C ASN A 1086 12.01 -11.23 17.67
N GLY A 1087 13.29 -11.12 17.28
CA GLY A 1087 14.01 -12.13 16.50
C GLY A 1087 13.44 -12.46 15.12
N PHE A 1088 13.99 -13.49 14.52
CA PHE A 1088 13.63 -14.10 13.25
C PHE A 1088 13.47 -15.60 13.43
N SER A 1089 12.69 -16.22 12.54
CA SER A 1089 12.44 -17.66 12.56
C SER A 1089 13.65 -18.46 12.05
N THR A 1090 14.48 -17.84 11.19
CA THR A 1090 15.66 -18.49 10.58
C THR A 1090 16.90 -17.60 10.60
N LEU A 1091 18.07 -18.24 10.56
CA LEU A 1091 19.39 -17.59 10.46
C LEU A 1091 19.49 -16.71 9.20
N GLU A 1092 18.99 -17.22 8.07
CA GLU A 1092 19.03 -16.56 6.75
C GLU A 1092 18.23 -15.26 6.74
N GLU A 1093 17.03 -15.26 7.32
CA GLU A 1093 16.20 -14.04 7.47
C GLU A 1093 16.94 -12.97 8.29
N ARG A 1094 17.58 -13.39 9.37
CA ARG A 1094 18.38 -12.54 10.25
C ARG A 1094 19.59 -11.96 9.51
N GLU A 1095 20.36 -12.77 8.78
CA GLU A 1095 21.55 -12.32 8.04
C GLU A 1095 21.20 -11.33 6.93
N LYS A 1096 20.22 -11.67 6.09
CA LYS A 1096 19.72 -10.79 5.03
C LYS A 1096 19.19 -9.46 5.56
N TYR A 1097 18.66 -9.47 6.78
CA TYR A 1097 18.20 -8.25 7.44
C TYR A 1097 19.37 -7.42 8.01
N VAL A 1098 20.38 -8.08 8.58
CA VAL A 1098 21.58 -7.42 9.14
C VAL A 1098 22.42 -6.75 8.05
N GLU A 1099 22.51 -7.32 6.85
CA GLU A 1099 23.18 -6.67 5.69
C GLU A 1099 22.62 -5.28 5.36
N ARG A 1100 21.33 -5.04 5.64
CA ARG A 1100 20.69 -3.72 5.47
C ARG A 1100 21.20 -2.69 6.49
N HIS A 1101 21.65 -3.16 7.65
CA HIS A 1101 22.27 -2.33 8.68
C HIS A 1101 23.75 -2.07 8.38
N GLU A 1102 24.49 -3.09 7.97
CA GLU A 1102 25.94 -3.03 7.78
C GLU A 1102 26.35 -2.38 6.45
N ARG A 1103 25.48 -2.48 5.42
CA ARG A 1103 25.67 -1.87 4.10
C ARG A 1103 27.09 -2.09 3.53
N PRO A 1104 27.51 -3.36 3.36
CA PRO A 1104 28.91 -3.72 3.15
C PRO A 1104 29.47 -3.24 1.79
N SER A 1105 28.64 -3.09 0.76
CA SER A 1105 29.09 -2.70 -0.57
C SER A 1105 29.27 -1.19 -0.65
N ARG A 1106 30.50 -0.68 -0.69
CA ARG A 1106 30.79 0.77 -0.72
C ARG A 1106 31.29 1.24 -2.09
N CYS A 1107 30.97 2.48 -2.44
CA CYS A 1107 31.56 3.13 -3.62
C CYS A 1107 33.06 3.37 -3.41
N THR A 1108 33.86 3.16 -4.44
CA THR A 1108 35.31 3.37 -4.42
C THR A 1108 35.72 4.83 -4.58
N ASP A 1109 34.82 5.70 -5.05
CA ASP A 1109 35.04 7.14 -5.09
C ASP A 1109 34.79 7.76 -3.70
N GLU A 1110 35.84 8.26 -3.05
CA GLU A 1110 35.79 8.87 -1.71
C GLU A 1110 34.90 10.12 -1.63
N HIS A 1111 34.66 10.80 -2.76
CA HIS A 1111 33.77 11.95 -2.85
C HIS A 1111 32.32 11.54 -3.12
N CYS A 1112 32.08 10.26 -3.45
CA CYS A 1112 30.75 9.70 -3.57
C CYS A 1112 30.17 9.37 -2.20
N ARG A 1113 28.94 9.81 -1.97
CA ARG A 1113 28.21 9.50 -0.73
C ARG A 1113 27.98 8.00 -0.51
N GLY A 1114 27.99 7.21 -1.58
CA GLY A 1114 27.98 5.75 -1.54
C GLY A 1114 29.23 5.11 -0.93
N SER A 1115 30.36 5.85 -0.85
CA SER A 1115 31.58 5.41 -0.17
C SER A 1115 31.44 5.51 1.36
N GLN A 1116 30.83 6.60 1.82
CA GLN A 1116 30.60 6.85 3.24
C GLN A 1116 29.45 6.02 3.82
N ILE A 1117 28.36 5.84 3.07
CA ILE A 1117 27.12 5.20 3.55
C ILE A 1117 27.04 3.70 3.25
N GLY A 1118 27.62 3.26 2.12
CA GLY A 1118 27.50 1.88 1.64
C GLY A 1118 26.10 1.48 1.16
N PHE A 1119 26.02 0.30 0.55
CA PHE A 1119 24.83 -0.33 0.00
C PHE A 1119 24.64 -1.71 0.61
N ALA A 1120 23.39 -2.14 0.77
CA ALA A 1120 23.06 -3.42 1.36
C ALA A 1120 23.47 -4.61 0.47
N THR A 1121 23.57 -4.40 -0.85
CA THR A 1121 23.93 -5.44 -1.82
C THR A 1121 24.85 -4.91 -2.91
N GLN A 1122 25.65 -5.81 -3.51
CA GLN A 1122 26.55 -5.45 -4.61
C GLN A 1122 25.78 -4.93 -5.83
N ALA A 1123 24.60 -5.49 -6.13
CA ALA A 1123 23.76 -5.05 -7.25
C ALA A 1123 23.31 -3.57 -7.11
N GLN A 1124 23.05 -3.11 -5.88
CA GLN A 1124 22.72 -1.71 -5.61
C GLN A 1124 23.93 -0.79 -5.84
N LEU A 1125 25.13 -1.22 -5.43
CA LEU A 1125 26.36 -0.49 -5.73
C LEU A 1125 26.63 -0.45 -7.24
N THR A 1126 26.52 -1.58 -7.94
CA THR A 1126 26.71 -1.63 -9.40
C THR A 1126 25.73 -0.72 -10.13
N ARG A 1127 24.48 -0.65 -9.67
CA ARG A 1127 23.48 0.28 -10.21
C ARG A 1127 23.85 1.73 -9.93
N GLN A 1128 24.25 2.08 -8.70
CA GLN A 1128 24.71 3.42 -8.35
C GLN A 1128 25.91 3.85 -9.19
N LEU A 1129 26.87 2.95 -9.41
CA LEU A 1129 28.05 3.20 -10.23
C LEU A 1129 27.64 3.46 -11.69
N LYS A 1130 26.77 2.63 -12.29
CA LYS A 1130 26.27 2.88 -13.66
C LYS A 1130 25.52 4.21 -13.80
N GLU A 1131 24.77 4.62 -12.78
CA GLU A 1131 23.93 5.82 -12.83
C GLU A 1131 24.71 7.12 -12.52
N ASN A 1132 25.73 7.08 -11.67
CA ASN A 1132 26.40 8.28 -11.15
C ASN A 1132 27.92 8.33 -11.38
N HIS A 1133 28.53 7.19 -11.72
CA HIS A 1133 29.94 7.08 -12.10
C HIS A 1133 30.08 6.21 -13.36
N PRO A 1134 29.41 6.57 -14.48
CA PRO A 1134 29.43 5.75 -15.70
C PRO A 1134 30.87 5.44 -16.18
N ASP A 1135 31.78 6.40 -15.99
CA ASP A 1135 33.21 6.29 -16.30
C ASP A 1135 33.95 5.20 -15.48
N MET A 1136 33.39 4.77 -14.34
CA MET A 1136 33.94 3.69 -13.49
C MET A 1136 33.36 2.32 -13.81
N THR A 1137 32.43 2.22 -14.77
CA THR A 1137 31.80 0.95 -15.18
C THR A 1137 32.29 0.39 -16.52
N GLU A 1138 33.24 1.07 -17.18
CA GLU A 1138 33.84 0.66 -18.46
C GLU A 1138 35.25 0.03 -18.34
N LEU A 1139 35.61 -0.51 -17.17
CA LEU A 1139 36.86 -1.27 -16.97
C LEU A 1139 36.61 -2.78 -16.86
#